data_AF-A0A7J8PDQ3-F1
#
_entry.id   AF-A0A7J8PDQ3-F1
#
_cell.length_a   1.000
_cell.length_b   1.000
_cell.length_c   1.000
_cell.angle_alpha   90.00
_cell.angle_beta   90.00
_cell.angle_gamma   90.00
#
_symmetry.space_group_name_H-M   'P 1'
#
loop_
_entity.id
_entity.type
_entity.pdbx_description
1 polymer ?
#
loop_
_entity_poly.entity_id
_entity_poly.type
_entity_poly.pdbx_seq_one_letter_code
_entity_poly.pdbx_strand_id
1 'polypeptide(L)'
;SIDSVGSEVLKAAQAVIDAVIRLCKEYYQVINWEFSGTELEKNENVMECEQACIMNHVMNITTVTVEKLFELGILAANDGGSLVTILNVSWKGLVNLLHLSKGKLPLKVKVADIVVTLISLVNGSLKCAAESWLYPKETISVIEARRIFVPIKFYLINAVKISSLYPCQAYTVYRHLALCVLMISTFKLSVSNEKLMKNVSEVMAELLEKTSLDLLSSLLNSTDVKQEQKYELVNWLFFDDCWSDAVKENQVSKCRLTSLDEIFSVSCETLPKSSVLVLGQVATFSSFLRYPSDLEDDVKLMIARKLDWFLNSIIDEEVYSSILVSQIPLLYVSGKTVELTWEPMFSALLQALKTFMIVVSSTSAWEEFGSFLVKNFLHPHFLCSEIIMEIWCFLVRHAELELVNGIIVELCALMKLVSSPESVFVPDSSLRKMAKSVCLLLSFCSTSVVECVYGSVIGDDRSQLSSVLYSALLLEGFPLNLLSKNMRSIAKEKIISDYFGFIDSFDDKLLTVSSSGFGLPVFALSASLRSLQVTISDMDMKTLKFLVTVVCGYRNSVDKLKKNVCCKLLSQTLGIISSLRHLYESAEMEEVILELHNLFVSGPAASDTLLNQCKPGLTLFLAGLSNTLMSESDTCPKSTAVWELYHMVLRERHWAFVHLSIAAFGYFAARTSCNQLWRFMPQDAALSYDLVSGTDASEDRFMSEFKAFLEKERALPAVITTSIEQQRLLLEEGLVLKQMVRKILNINSDAARCDKIETDDENQSNKRRKLPDGINKGVELLQDGLKVINDSLTQWQPNHTDSAELRERFMTHFSMLENVISHLQVLSGSG
;
A
#
# COMPACT_ATOMS: atom_id res chain seq x y z
N SER A 1 -65.22 -13.43 2.00
CA SER A 1 -65.70 -12.91 0.70
C SER A 1 -64.90 -11.69 0.23
N ILE A 2 -64.25 -10.93 1.13
CA ILE A 2 -63.45 -9.74 0.76
C ILE A 2 -62.14 -10.12 0.03
N ASP A 3 -61.47 -11.21 0.43
CA ASP A 3 -60.20 -11.64 -0.18
C ASP A 3 -60.33 -12.16 -1.63
N SER A 4 -61.47 -12.79 -1.99
CA SER A 4 -61.69 -13.26 -3.36
C SER A 4 -61.97 -12.09 -4.32
N VAL A 5 -62.72 -11.08 -3.85
CA VAL A 5 -62.99 -9.84 -4.59
C VAL A 5 -61.69 -9.03 -4.76
N GLY A 6 -60.85 -8.95 -3.72
CA GLY A 6 -59.54 -8.30 -3.81
C GLY A 6 -58.62 -8.93 -4.86
N SER A 7 -58.59 -10.27 -4.96
CA SER A 7 -57.79 -10.98 -5.96
C SER A 7 -58.29 -10.74 -7.41
N GLU A 8 -59.61 -10.70 -7.62
CA GLU A 8 -60.20 -10.41 -8.92
C GLU A 8 -59.96 -8.96 -9.36
N VAL A 9 -60.06 -8.01 -8.42
CA VAL A 9 -59.75 -6.60 -8.67
C VAL A 9 -58.28 -6.41 -9.06
N LEU A 10 -57.35 -7.14 -8.41
CA LEU A 10 -55.93 -7.09 -8.78
C LEU A 10 -55.65 -7.63 -10.18
N LYS A 11 -56.31 -8.73 -10.57
CA LYS A 11 -56.20 -9.29 -11.92
C LYS A 11 -56.77 -8.33 -12.96
N ALA A 12 -57.91 -7.71 -12.68
CA ALA A 12 -58.52 -6.70 -13.56
C ALA A 12 -57.60 -5.47 -13.70
N ALA A 13 -57.06 -4.96 -12.59
CA ALA A 13 -56.12 -3.84 -12.60
C ALA A 13 -54.86 -4.18 -13.43
N GLN A 14 -54.30 -5.37 -13.27
CA GLN A 14 -53.17 -5.84 -14.08
C GLN A 14 -53.51 -5.85 -15.57
N ALA A 15 -54.65 -6.44 -15.96
CA ALA A 15 -55.07 -6.51 -17.36
C ALA A 15 -55.26 -5.11 -17.98
N VAL A 16 -55.79 -4.15 -17.22
CA VAL A 16 -55.92 -2.75 -17.64
C VAL A 16 -54.56 -2.12 -17.86
N ILE A 17 -53.62 -2.29 -16.93
CA ILE A 17 -52.26 -1.76 -17.06
C ILE A 17 -51.57 -2.34 -18.31
N ASP A 18 -51.64 -3.65 -18.51
CA ASP A 18 -51.06 -4.32 -19.68
C ASP A 18 -51.67 -3.82 -20.99
N ALA A 19 -52.99 -3.62 -21.02
CA ALA A 19 -53.69 -3.06 -22.19
C ALA A 19 -53.26 -1.63 -22.51
N VAL A 20 -53.11 -0.77 -21.50
CA VAL A 20 -52.64 0.61 -21.66
C VAL A 20 -51.19 0.68 -22.14
N ILE A 21 -50.31 -0.17 -21.57
CA ILE A 21 -48.91 -0.28 -22.04
C ILE A 21 -48.90 -0.72 -23.51
N ARG A 22 -49.68 -1.73 -23.88
CA ARG A 22 -49.75 -2.22 -25.27
C ARG A 22 -50.27 -1.13 -26.20
N LEU A 23 -51.32 -0.41 -25.80
CA LEU A 23 -51.88 0.71 -26.58
C LEU A 23 -50.81 1.77 -26.87
N CYS A 24 -50.03 2.17 -25.87
CA CYS A 24 -48.93 3.13 -26.05
C CYS A 24 -47.87 2.59 -27.02
N LYS A 25 -47.55 1.29 -26.96
CA LYS A 25 -46.59 0.66 -27.89
C LYS A 25 -47.07 0.71 -29.33
N GLU A 26 -48.31 0.31 -29.58
CA GLU A 26 -48.91 0.30 -30.92
C GLU A 26 -48.96 1.72 -31.50
N TYR A 27 -49.44 2.71 -30.72
CA TYR A 27 -49.47 4.10 -31.17
C TYR A 27 -48.09 4.65 -31.49
N TYR A 28 -47.08 4.28 -30.71
CA TYR A 28 -45.72 4.73 -30.94
C TYR A 28 -45.10 4.12 -32.21
N GLN A 29 -45.47 2.89 -32.58
CA GLN A 29 -44.99 2.21 -33.79
C GLN A 29 -45.66 2.71 -35.08
N VAL A 30 -46.89 3.19 -35.00
CA VAL A 30 -47.66 3.68 -36.17
C VAL A 30 -47.19 5.05 -36.66
N ILE A 31 -46.52 5.84 -35.81
CA ILE A 31 -46.06 7.19 -36.14
C ILE A 31 -44.67 7.15 -36.78
N ASN A 32 -44.50 7.83 -37.92
CA ASN A 32 -43.19 8.06 -38.53
C ASN A 32 -42.45 9.20 -37.81
N TRP A 33 -41.45 8.86 -37.00
CA TRP A 33 -40.70 9.80 -36.16
C TRP A 33 -39.56 10.55 -36.88
N GLU A 34 -39.25 10.23 -38.13
CA GLU A 34 -38.11 10.79 -38.90
C GLU A 34 -38.29 12.27 -39.30
N PHE A 35 -39.51 12.82 -39.24
CA PHE A 35 -39.81 14.22 -39.56
C PHE A 35 -39.51 15.23 -38.43
N SER A 36 -38.96 14.78 -37.31
CA SER A 36 -38.79 15.62 -36.10
C SER A 36 -37.45 16.34 -35.98
N GLY A 37 -36.54 16.20 -36.97
CA GLY A 37 -35.29 16.94 -37.03
C GLY A 37 -34.95 17.28 -38.48
N THR A 38 -34.68 18.56 -38.74
CA THR A 38 -34.23 19.15 -40.02
C THR A 38 -35.23 19.14 -41.19
N GLU A 39 -36.21 20.05 -41.15
CA GLU A 39 -36.64 20.90 -42.29
C GLU A 39 -37.75 21.83 -41.79
N LEU A 40 -37.37 22.81 -40.98
CA LEU A 40 -38.28 23.87 -40.53
C LEU A 40 -37.97 25.17 -41.28
N GLU A 41 -37.68 25.08 -42.57
CA GLU A 41 -37.67 26.23 -43.47
C GLU A 41 -38.24 25.83 -44.83
N LYS A 42 -39.49 26.28 -45.05
CA LYS A 42 -40.20 26.37 -46.33
C LYS A 42 -40.87 25.08 -46.83
N ASN A 43 -42.09 24.84 -46.37
CA ASN A 43 -43.28 24.87 -47.24
C ASN A 43 -44.56 24.90 -46.40
N GLU A 44 -45.45 25.85 -46.68
CA GLU A 44 -46.79 25.88 -46.11
C GLU A 44 -47.59 24.68 -46.64
N ASN A 45 -47.91 23.70 -45.79
CA ASN A 45 -48.99 22.75 -46.06
C ASN A 45 -49.71 22.31 -44.77
N VAL A 46 -51.04 22.40 -44.81
CA VAL A 46 -52.00 22.05 -43.73
C VAL A 46 -51.82 20.60 -43.22
N MET A 47 -51.21 19.73 -44.02
CA MET A 47 -50.94 18.32 -43.67
C MET A 47 -49.82 18.13 -42.62
N GLU A 48 -48.87 19.07 -42.50
CA GLU A 48 -47.78 19.00 -41.51
C GLU A 48 -48.25 19.33 -40.08
N CYS A 49 -49.31 20.14 -39.95
CA CYS A 49 -49.90 20.52 -38.67
C CYS A 49 -50.68 19.35 -38.02
N GLU A 50 -51.39 18.56 -38.83
CA GLU A 50 -52.17 17.40 -38.35
C GLU A 50 -51.25 16.26 -37.87
N GLN A 51 -50.17 15.99 -38.60
CA GLN A 51 -49.14 15.02 -38.20
C GLN A 51 -48.44 15.42 -36.89
N ALA A 52 -48.10 16.72 -36.73
CA ALA A 52 -47.52 17.25 -35.50
C ALA A 52 -48.50 17.22 -34.31
N CYS A 53 -49.80 17.44 -34.56
CA CYS A 53 -50.86 17.28 -33.55
C CYS A 53 -51.01 15.83 -33.08
N ILE A 54 -50.95 14.86 -34.00
CA ILE A 54 -51.01 13.42 -33.68
C ILE A 54 -49.77 12.99 -32.88
N MET A 55 -48.57 13.44 -33.28
CA MET A 55 -47.33 13.23 -32.52
C MET A 55 -47.44 13.78 -31.09
N ASN A 56 -47.89 15.03 -30.94
CA ASN A 56 -48.10 15.65 -29.63
C ASN A 56 -49.12 14.89 -28.78
N HIS A 57 -50.20 14.39 -29.39
CA HIS A 57 -51.20 13.61 -28.69
C HIS A 57 -50.65 12.29 -28.16
N VAL A 58 -49.92 11.53 -28.99
CA VAL A 58 -49.29 10.26 -28.58
C VAL A 58 -48.19 10.49 -27.54
N MET A 59 -47.41 11.56 -27.67
CA MET A 59 -46.43 11.95 -26.65
C MET A 59 -47.10 12.28 -25.30
N ASN A 60 -48.22 13.02 -25.31
CA ASN A 60 -48.96 13.34 -24.09
C ASN A 60 -49.57 12.09 -23.43
N ILE A 61 -50.20 11.19 -24.20
CA ILE A 61 -50.74 9.93 -23.67
C ILE A 61 -49.63 9.08 -23.05
N THR A 62 -48.50 8.96 -23.74
CA THR A 62 -47.35 8.18 -23.26
C THR A 62 -46.78 8.81 -21.97
N THR A 63 -46.67 10.14 -21.92
CA THR A 63 -46.20 10.89 -20.73
C THR A 63 -47.09 10.64 -19.53
N VAL A 64 -48.41 10.83 -19.67
CA VAL A 64 -49.38 10.59 -18.58
C VAL A 64 -49.36 9.13 -18.13
N THR A 65 -49.22 8.21 -19.08
CA THR A 65 -49.12 6.78 -18.76
C THR A 65 -47.87 6.49 -17.94
N VAL A 66 -46.70 7.05 -18.31
CA VAL A 66 -45.46 6.91 -17.54
C VAL A 66 -45.62 7.47 -16.13
N GLU A 67 -46.20 8.66 -15.98
CA GLU A 67 -46.47 9.27 -14.66
C GLU A 67 -47.38 8.40 -13.80
N LYS A 68 -48.45 7.82 -14.37
CA LYS A 68 -49.38 6.96 -13.62
C LYS A 68 -48.79 5.60 -13.28
N LEU A 69 -47.97 5.02 -14.16
CA LEU A 69 -47.22 3.79 -13.84
C LEU A 69 -46.19 4.05 -12.73
N PHE A 70 -45.58 5.24 -12.71
CA PHE A 70 -44.68 5.65 -11.64
C PHE A 70 -45.42 5.77 -10.29
N GLU A 71 -46.53 6.50 -10.24
CA GLU A 71 -47.37 6.63 -9.03
C GLU A 71 -47.86 5.26 -8.53
N LEU A 72 -48.36 4.41 -9.43
CA LEU A 72 -48.80 3.04 -9.09
C LEU A 72 -47.64 2.18 -8.57
N GLY A 73 -46.45 2.32 -9.17
CA GLY A 73 -45.25 1.63 -8.72
C GLY A 73 -44.82 2.01 -7.30
N ILE A 74 -44.93 3.28 -6.92
CA ILE A 74 -44.65 3.75 -5.56
C ILE A 74 -45.70 3.22 -4.58
N LEU A 75 -46.99 3.33 -4.92
CA LEU A 75 -48.07 2.84 -4.08
C LEU A 75 -47.92 1.34 -3.80
N ALA A 76 -47.61 0.56 -4.84
CA ALA A 76 -47.39 -0.87 -4.70
C ALA A 76 -46.12 -1.22 -3.89
N ALA A 77 -45.10 -0.36 -3.91
CA ALA A 77 -43.88 -0.54 -3.12
C ALA A 77 -44.12 -0.29 -1.63
N ASN A 78 -44.96 0.69 -1.29
CA ASN A 78 -45.27 1.06 0.09
C ASN A 78 -46.18 0.04 0.80
N ASP A 79 -46.91 -0.81 0.07
CA ASP A 79 -47.87 -1.78 0.64
C ASP A 79 -47.23 -3.10 1.12
N GLY A 80 -45.90 -3.14 1.30
CA GLY A 80 -45.22 -4.24 2.02
C GLY A 80 -45.27 -5.63 1.35
N GLY A 81 -45.57 -5.71 0.05
CA GLY A 81 -45.50 -6.95 -0.75
C GLY A 81 -46.84 -7.62 -1.09
N SER A 82 -47.97 -7.06 -0.66
CA SER A 82 -49.33 -7.44 -1.10
C SER A 82 -49.60 -7.19 -2.60
N LEU A 83 -48.91 -6.20 -3.18
CA LEU A 83 -49.12 -5.71 -4.55
C LEU A 83 -47.95 -6.02 -5.51
N VAL A 84 -47.20 -7.11 -5.29
CA VAL A 84 -46.00 -7.46 -6.08
C VAL A 84 -46.27 -7.58 -7.58
N THR A 85 -47.43 -8.09 -7.98
CA THR A 85 -47.81 -8.19 -9.40
C THR A 85 -47.97 -6.80 -10.04
N ILE A 86 -48.67 -5.89 -9.36
CA ILE A 86 -48.85 -4.50 -9.79
C ILE A 86 -47.52 -3.76 -9.79
N LEU A 87 -46.69 -3.94 -8.76
CA LEU A 87 -45.34 -3.39 -8.68
C LEU A 87 -44.51 -3.78 -9.92
N ASN A 88 -44.45 -5.08 -10.21
CA ASN A 88 -43.65 -5.62 -11.30
C ASN A 88 -44.12 -5.11 -12.66
N VAL A 89 -45.44 -5.14 -12.91
CA VAL A 89 -46.02 -4.69 -14.19
C VAL A 89 -45.86 -3.19 -14.36
N SER A 90 -46.03 -2.39 -13.29
CA SER A 90 -45.90 -0.93 -13.34
C SER A 90 -44.48 -0.50 -13.69
N TRP A 91 -43.47 -1.00 -12.97
CA TRP A 91 -42.07 -0.64 -13.23
C TRP A 91 -41.55 -1.19 -14.57
N LYS A 92 -41.92 -2.42 -14.96
CA LYS A 92 -41.56 -2.95 -16.29
C LYS A 92 -42.24 -2.17 -17.40
N GLY A 93 -43.51 -1.81 -17.22
CA GLY A 93 -44.25 -0.95 -18.14
C GLY A 93 -43.58 0.39 -18.33
N LEU A 94 -43.24 1.05 -17.22
CA LEU A 94 -42.54 2.33 -17.19
C LEU A 94 -41.20 2.26 -17.94
N VAL A 95 -40.34 1.28 -17.62
CA VAL A 95 -39.03 1.13 -18.29
C VAL A 95 -39.20 0.86 -19.78
N ASN A 96 -40.17 0.04 -20.18
CA ASN A 96 -40.43 -0.25 -21.59
C ASN A 96 -40.90 1.00 -22.36
N LEU A 97 -41.78 1.81 -21.78
CA LEU A 97 -42.26 3.04 -22.42
C LEU A 97 -41.14 4.10 -22.48
N LEU A 98 -40.32 4.21 -21.43
CA LEU A 98 -39.13 5.05 -21.42
C LEU A 98 -38.10 4.62 -22.48
N HIS A 99 -37.95 3.31 -22.70
CA HIS A 99 -37.05 2.79 -23.73
C HIS A 99 -37.52 3.14 -25.15
N LEU A 100 -38.81 2.93 -25.43
CA LEU A 100 -39.40 3.25 -26.75
C LEU A 100 -39.27 4.75 -27.08
N SER A 101 -39.32 5.58 -26.05
CA SER A 101 -39.29 7.03 -26.16
C SER A 101 -37.91 7.68 -26.15
N LYS A 102 -36.84 6.88 -26.16
CA LYS A 102 -35.45 7.38 -26.12
C LYS A 102 -35.22 8.47 -27.18
N GLY A 103 -34.85 9.67 -26.73
CA GLY A 103 -34.55 10.83 -27.57
C GLY A 103 -35.76 11.56 -28.18
N LYS A 104 -37.00 11.13 -27.89
CA LYS A 104 -38.21 11.60 -28.57
C LYS A 104 -39.32 12.08 -27.63
N LEU A 105 -39.29 11.70 -26.35
CA LEU A 105 -40.20 12.27 -25.37
C LEU A 105 -39.78 13.70 -25.01
N PRO A 106 -40.71 14.66 -24.88
CA PRO A 106 -40.37 16.02 -24.47
C PRO A 106 -39.78 16.02 -23.06
N LEU A 107 -39.06 17.09 -22.71
CA LEU A 107 -38.50 17.46 -21.39
C LEU A 107 -39.50 17.43 -20.20
N LYS A 108 -40.71 16.88 -20.36
CA LYS A 108 -41.79 16.84 -19.37
C LYS A 108 -41.69 15.67 -18.39
N VAL A 109 -41.15 14.51 -18.80
CA VAL A 109 -40.97 13.38 -17.86
C VAL A 109 -39.74 13.63 -17.00
N LYS A 110 -39.95 13.74 -15.69
CA LYS A 110 -38.89 13.96 -14.70
C LYS A 110 -38.15 12.66 -14.40
N VAL A 111 -37.32 12.18 -15.33
CA VAL A 111 -36.57 10.91 -15.16
C VAL A 111 -35.67 10.96 -13.93
N ALA A 112 -35.08 12.11 -13.62
CA ALA A 112 -34.31 12.34 -12.40
C ALA A 112 -35.11 11.98 -11.12
N ASP A 113 -36.38 12.42 -11.03
CA ASP A 113 -37.25 12.13 -9.88
C ASP A 113 -37.56 10.63 -9.78
N ILE A 114 -37.75 9.96 -10.93
CA ILE A 114 -37.97 8.52 -10.99
C ILE A 114 -36.75 7.76 -10.44
N VAL A 115 -35.56 8.15 -10.89
CA VAL A 115 -34.29 7.55 -10.44
C VAL A 115 -34.10 7.78 -8.94
N VAL A 116 -34.25 9.02 -8.45
CA VAL A 116 -34.13 9.34 -7.01
C VAL A 116 -35.12 8.53 -6.17
N THR A 117 -36.35 8.35 -6.66
CA THR A 117 -37.37 7.55 -5.95
C THR A 117 -36.99 6.08 -5.86
N LEU A 118 -36.48 5.48 -6.94
CA LEU A 118 -35.97 4.11 -6.92
C LEU A 118 -34.80 3.96 -5.93
N ILE A 119 -33.89 4.94 -5.90
CA ILE A 119 -32.79 4.96 -4.92
C ILE A 119 -33.30 5.13 -3.49
N SER A 120 -34.31 5.96 -3.27
CA SER A 120 -34.94 6.11 -1.95
C SER A 120 -35.59 4.81 -1.48
N LEU A 121 -36.23 4.04 -2.37
CA LEU A 121 -36.78 2.73 -2.05
C LEU A 121 -35.69 1.72 -1.67
N VAL A 122 -34.55 1.75 -2.37
CA VAL A 122 -33.37 0.94 -2.03
C VAL A 122 -32.85 1.29 -0.64
N ASN A 123 -32.55 2.57 -0.40
CA ASN A 123 -31.97 3.04 0.86
C ASN A 123 -32.93 2.81 2.03
N GLY A 124 -34.23 3.08 1.84
CA GLY A 124 -35.24 2.82 2.87
C GLY A 124 -35.34 1.34 3.22
N SER A 125 -35.32 0.45 2.23
CA SER A 125 -35.36 -1.00 2.45
C SER A 125 -34.10 -1.51 3.17
N LEU A 126 -32.92 -0.99 2.80
CA LEU A 126 -31.66 -1.33 3.46
C LEU A 126 -31.62 -0.85 4.91
N LYS A 127 -32.12 0.37 5.16
CA LYS A 127 -32.24 0.93 6.51
C LYS A 127 -33.15 0.07 7.38
N CYS A 128 -34.33 -0.31 6.90
CA CYS A 128 -35.23 -1.20 7.64
C CYS A 128 -34.59 -2.57 7.94
N ALA A 129 -33.79 -3.10 7.01
CA ALA A 129 -33.05 -4.34 7.23
C ALA A 129 -31.97 -4.17 8.30
N ALA A 130 -31.18 -3.09 8.23
CA ALA A 130 -30.17 -2.74 9.22
C ALA A 130 -30.76 -2.60 10.62
N GLU A 131 -31.86 -1.85 10.77
CA GLU A 131 -32.57 -1.66 12.04
C GLU A 131 -33.08 -2.98 12.62
N SER A 132 -33.57 -3.88 11.75
CA SER A 132 -34.03 -5.22 12.15
C SER A 132 -32.90 -6.12 12.66
N TRP A 133 -31.65 -5.80 12.31
CA TRP A 133 -30.48 -6.65 12.53
C TRP A 133 -29.39 -6.03 13.40
N LEU A 134 -29.64 -4.90 14.07
CA LEU A 134 -28.67 -4.22 14.95
C LEU A 134 -28.09 -5.11 16.05
N TYR A 135 -28.84 -6.11 16.50
CA TYR A 135 -28.43 -7.06 17.55
C TYR A 135 -28.98 -8.46 17.25
N PRO A 136 -28.39 -9.19 16.28
CA PRO A 136 -28.89 -10.50 15.90
C PRO A 136 -28.63 -11.47 17.05
N LYS A 137 -29.69 -12.11 17.56
CA LYS A 137 -29.56 -13.14 18.61
C LYS A 137 -29.07 -14.47 18.03
N GLU A 138 -29.35 -14.70 16.75
CA GLU A 138 -29.03 -15.92 16.01
C GLU A 138 -28.52 -15.55 14.62
N THR A 139 -27.83 -16.49 13.96
CA THR A 139 -27.35 -16.32 12.59
C THR A 139 -28.52 -16.15 11.62
N ILE A 140 -28.47 -15.12 10.79
CA ILE A 140 -29.52 -14.86 9.80
C ILE A 140 -29.44 -15.89 8.67
N SER A 141 -30.59 -16.47 8.31
CA SER A 141 -30.64 -17.47 7.24
C SER A 141 -30.48 -16.85 5.85
N VAL A 142 -29.91 -17.62 4.92
CA VAL A 142 -29.78 -17.21 3.50
C VAL A 142 -31.16 -16.90 2.88
N ILE A 143 -32.20 -17.65 3.25
CA ILE A 143 -33.56 -17.47 2.74
C ILE A 143 -34.13 -16.11 3.18
N GLU A 144 -33.94 -15.76 4.45
CA GLU A 144 -34.37 -14.48 5.00
C GLU A 144 -33.62 -13.30 4.36
N ALA A 145 -32.29 -13.40 4.27
CA ALA A 145 -31.48 -12.37 3.60
C ALA A 145 -31.91 -12.18 2.14
N ARG A 146 -32.14 -13.27 1.38
CA ARG A 146 -32.63 -13.20 -0.01
C ARG A 146 -34.02 -12.57 -0.10
N ARG A 147 -34.93 -12.89 0.82
CA ARG A 147 -36.27 -12.30 0.85
C ARG A 147 -36.22 -10.77 0.94
N ILE A 148 -35.25 -10.23 1.68
CA ILE A 148 -35.05 -8.78 1.84
C ILE A 148 -34.32 -8.18 0.63
N PHE A 149 -33.26 -8.82 0.13
CA PHE A 149 -32.42 -8.23 -0.92
C PHE A 149 -32.94 -8.41 -2.34
N VAL A 150 -33.82 -9.36 -2.62
CA VAL A 150 -34.41 -9.54 -3.97
C VAL A 150 -35.23 -8.31 -4.42
N PRO A 151 -36.14 -7.74 -3.59
CA PRO A 151 -36.80 -6.48 -3.92
C PRO A 151 -35.82 -5.32 -4.12
N ILE A 152 -34.77 -5.23 -3.30
CA ILE A 152 -33.73 -4.19 -3.42
C ILE A 152 -33.01 -4.30 -4.76
N LYS A 153 -32.60 -5.51 -5.15
CA LYS A 153 -32.02 -5.80 -6.47
C LYS A 153 -32.96 -5.39 -7.61
N PHE A 154 -34.26 -5.63 -7.47
CA PHE A 154 -35.26 -5.23 -8.46
C PHE A 154 -35.29 -3.71 -8.67
N TYR A 155 -35.30 -2.92 -7.59
CA TYR A 155 -35.24 -1.46 -7.69
C TYR A 155 -33.93 -0.97 -8.31
N LEU A 156 -32.79 -1.52 -7.88
CA LEU A 156 -31.48 -1.20 -8.45
C LEU A 156 -31.40 -1.50 -9.95
N ILE A 157 -31.87 -2.66 -10.41
CA ILE A 157 -31.87 -3.01 -11.84
C ILE A 157 -32.68 -1.99 -12.66
N ASN A 158 -33.83 -1.56 -12.16
CA ASN A 158 -34.63 -0.56 -12.86
C ASN A 158 -33.94 0.81 -12.85
N ALA A 159 -33.28 1.20 -11.75
CA ALA A 159 -32.49 2.42 -11.68
C ALA A 159 -31.31 2.41 -12.67
N VAL A 160 -30.58 1.29 -12.77
CA VAL A 160 -29.51 1.08 -13.75
C VAL A 160 -30.05 1.23 -15.18
N LYS A 161 -31.13 0.50 -15.52
CA LYS A 161 -31.72 0.56 -16.87
C LYS A 161 -32.13 1.97 -17.26
N ILE A 162 -32.80 2.69 -16.37
CA ILE A 162 -33.26 4.06 -16.64
C ILE A 162 -32.05 5.01 -16.77
N SER A 163 -31.06 4.88 -15.90
CA SER A 163 -29.84 5.70 -15.93
C SER A 163 -29.03 5.48 -17.20
N SER A 164 -28.90 4.23 -17.66
CA SER A 164 -28.28 3.91 -18.96
C SER A 164 -29.07 4.43 -20.16
N LEU A 165 -30.39 4.59 -20.05
CA LEU A 165 -31.24 5.11 -21.14
C LEU A 165 -31.22 6.64 -21.21
N TYR A 166 -31.13 7.31 -20.07
CA TYR A 166 -31.17 8.77 -19.93
C TYR A 166 -30.01 9.29 -19.06
N PRO A 167 -28.75 9.06 -19.49
CA PRO A 167 -27.58 9.31 -18.66
C PRO A 167 -27.39 10.78 -18.29
N CYS A 168 -27.71 11.73 -19.18
CA CYS A 168 -27.65 13.17 -18.86
C CYS A 168 -28.64 13.58 -17.77
N GLN A 169 -29.84 12.97 -17.73
CA GLN A 169 -30.84 13.25 -16.70
C GLN A 169 -30.52 12.51 -15.39
N ALA A 170 -29.97 11.30 -15.47
CA ALA A 170 -29.48 10.59 -14.29
C ALA A 170 -28.25 11.29 -13.67
N TYR A 171 -27.40 11.92 -14.48
CA TYR A 171 -26.29 12.72 -14.00
C TYR A 171 -26.75 13.87 -13.09
N THR A 172 -27.90 14.51 -13.32
CA THR A 172 -28.36 15.61 -12.45
C THR A 172 -28.61 15.17 -11.00
N VAL A 173 -28.70 13.87 -10.76
CA VAL A 173 -28.89 13.26 -9.43
C VAL A 173 -27.74 12.32 -9.04
N TYR A 174 -26.57 12.47 -9.66
CA TYR A 174 -25.41 11.59 -9.49
C TYR A 174 -25.00 11.39 -8.02
N ARG A 175 -25.13 12.43 -7.17
CA ARG A 175 -24.81 12.36 -5.74
C ARG A 175 -25.66 11.33 -5.00
N HIS A 176 -26.95 11.22 -5.34
CA HIS A 176 -27.84 10.22 -4.75
C HIS A 176 -27.47 8.80 -5.20
N LEU A 177 -27.11 8.63 -6.47
CA LEU A 177 -26.65 7.34 -7.00
C LEU A 177 -25.36 6.90 -6.30
N ALA A 178 -24.37 7.79 -6.25
CA ALA A 178 -23.09 7.55 -5.62
C ALA A 178 -23.22 7.26 -4.12
N LEU A 179 -24.03 8.03 -3.38
CA LEU A 179 -24.29 7.79 -1.97
C LEU A 179 -24.93 6.41 -1.73
N CYS A 180 -25.87 5.99 -2.58
CA CYS A 180 -26.50 4.67 -2.49
C CYS A 180 -25.47 3.54 -2.63
N VAL A 181 -24.56 3.65 -3.61
CA VAL A 181 -23.50 2.65 -3.80
C VAL A 181 -22.55 2.63 -2.61
N LEU A 182 -22.17 3.79 -2.07
CA LEU A 182 -21.33 3.86 -0.87
C LEU A 182 -22.02 3.23 0.34
N MET A 183 -23.32 3.50 0.57
CA MET A 183 -24.09 2.88 1.65
C MET A 183 -24.15 1.35 1.51
N ILE A 184 -24.39 0.82 0.29
CA ILE A 184 -24.40 -0.62 0.03
C ILE A 184 -23.03 -1.24 0.33
N SER A 185 -21.95 -0.62 -0.16
CA SER A 185 -20.57 -1.06 0.04
C SER A 185 -20.17 -1.06 1.51
N THR A 186 -20.43 0.03 2.23
CA THR A 186 -20.15 0.14 3.67
C THR A 186 -20.96 -0.89 4.44
N PHE A 187 -22.27 -0.99 4.19
CA PHE A 187 -23.13 -1.94 4.88
C PHE A 187 -22.62 -3.37 4.68
N LYS A 188 -22.30 -3.78 3.44
CA LYS A 188 -21.71 -5.10 3.14
C LYS A 188 -20.46 -5.37 3.99
N LEU A 189 -19.52 -4.43 4.07
CA LEU A 189 -18.31 -4.60 4.88
C LEU A 189 -18.62 -4.72 6.37
N SER A 190 -19.51 -3.87 6.89
CA SER A 190 -19.92 -3.91 8.30
C SER A 190 -20.52 -5.26 8.68
N VAL A 191 -21.43 -5.83 7.87
CA VAL A 191 -21.97 -7.18 8.15
C VAL A 191 -20.97 -8.31 7.87
N SER A 192 -19.92 -8.09 7.07
CA SER A 192 -18.86 -9.10 6.86
C SER A 192 -17.99 -9.30 8.12
N ASN A 193 -17.83 -8.23 8.90
CA ASN A 193 -17.07 -8.26 10.15
C ASN A 193 -17.83 -8.93 11.30
N GLU A 194 -19.17 -9.02 11.18
CA GLU A 194 -20.03 -9.63 12.19
C GLU A 194 -20.23 -11.12 11.92
N LYS A 195 -19.84 -11.97 12.87
CA LYS A 195 -19.81 -13.43 12.68
C LYS A 195 -21.20 -14.03 12.43
N LEU A 196 -22.24 -13.48 13.06
CA LEU A 196 -23.62 -13.93 12.91
C LEU A 196 -24.27 -13.49 11.58
N MET A 197 -23.60 -12.62 10.82
CA MET A 197 -24.16 -11.97 9.63
C MET A 197 -23.45 -12.35 8.34
N LYS A 198 -22.57 -13.36 8.36
CA LYS A 198 -21.84 -13.82 7.16
C LYS A 198 -22.76 -14.13 5.98
N ASN A 199 -23.84 -14.89 6.21
CA ASN A 199 -24.82 -15.21 5.16
C ASN A 199 -25.44 -13.97 4.52
N VAL A 200 -25.64 -12.89 5.29
CA VAL A 200 -26.17 -11.62 4.77
C VAL A 200 -25.16 -11.01 3.79
N SER A 201 -23.88 -10.98 4.17
CA SER A 201 -22.82 -10.46 3.31
C SER A 201 -22.65 -11.26 2.02
N GLU A 202 -22.74 -12.60 2.08
CA GLU A 202 -22.70 -13.46 0.88
C GLU A 202 -23.83 -13.14 -0.10
N VAL A 203 -25.07 -13.01 0.42
CA VAL A 203 -26.23 -12.67 -0.42
C VAL A 203 -26.12 -11.25 -0.98
N MET A 204 -25.56 -10.30 -0.23
CA MET A 204 -25.29 -8.95 -0.74
C MET A 204 -24.25 -8.96 -1.87
N ALA A 205 -23.16 -9.71 -1.73
CA ALA A 205 -22.16 -9.87 -2.77
C ALA A 205 -22.78 -10.45 -4.06
N GLU A 206 -23.61 -11.48 -3.92
CA GLU A 206 -24.28 -12.13 -5.05
C GLU A 206 -25.32 -11.23 -5.74
N LEU A 207 -26.16 -10.54 -4.96
CA LEU A 207 -27.34 -9.86 -5.50
C LEU A 207 -27.10 -8.39 -5.83
N LEU A 208 -26.32 -7.68 -5.02
CA LEU A 208 -26.27 -6.21 -5.03
C LEU A 208 -24.96 -5.66 -5.60
N GLU A 209 -23.79 -6.22 -5.26
CA GLU A 209 -22.47 -5.62 -5.55
C GLU A 209 -22.29 -5.22 -7.03
N LYS A 210 -22.51 -6.15 -7.95
CA LYS A 210 -22.37 -5.88 -9.38
C LYS A 210 -23.40 -4.85 -9.87
N THR A 211 -24.66 -5.02 -9.48
CA THR A 211 -25.75 -4.12 -9.88
C THR A 211 -25.54 -2.69 -9.34
N SER A 212 -25.02 -2.54 -8.13
CA SER A 212 -24.68 -1.23 -7.57
C SER A 212 -23.52 -0.58 -8.31
N LEU A 213 -22.52 -1.35 -8.75
CA LEU A 213 -21.43 -0.81 -9.55
C LEU A 213 -21.91 -0.38 -10.94
N ASP A 214 -22.78 -1.19 -11.57
CA ASP A 214 -23.38 -0.90 -12.87
C ASP A 214 -24.19 0.41 -12.87
N LEU A 215 -24.69 0.85 -11.71
CA LEU A 215 -25.36 2.14 -11.55
C LEU A 215 -24.40 3.30 -11.79
N LEU A 216 -23.17 3.23 -11.27
CA LEU A 216 -22.14 4.23 -11.54
C LEU A 216 -21.60 4.09 -12.97
N SER A 217 -21.36 2.86 -13.42
CA SER A 217 -20.91 2.58 -14.79
C SER A 217 -21.89 3.08 -15.84
N SER A 218 -23.20 3.13 -15.53
CA SER A 218 -24.21 3.70 -16.44
C SER A 218 -23.97 5.17 -16.80
N LEU A 219 -23.33 5.93 -15.91
CA LEU A 219 -22.93 7.32 -16.14
C LEU A 219 -21.49 7.41 -16.67
N LEU A 220 -20.58 6.65 -16.05
CA LEU A 220 -19.15 6.72 -16.35
C LEU A 220 -18.82 6.23 -17.77
N ASN A 221 -19.52 5.21 -18.27
CA ASN A 221 -19.31 4.67 -19.62
C ASN A 221 -20.26 5.29 -20.66
N SER A 222 -20.97 6.35 -20.31
CA SER A 222 -21.87 7.00 -21.26
C SER A 222 -21.10 7.97 -22.14
N THR A 223 -21.30 7.86 -23.46
CA THR A 223 -20.83 8.86 -24.43
C THR A 223 -21.59 10.18 -24.35
N ASP A 224 -22.80 10.17 -23.77
CA ASP A 224 -23.66 11.35 -23.68
C ASP A 224 -23.30 12.25 -22.47
N VAL A 225 -22.63 11.69 -21.46
CA VAL A 225 -22.15 12.42 -20.29
C VAL A 225 -20.78 13.03 -20.60
N LYS A 226 -20.66 14.34 -20.39
CA LYS A 226 -19.42 15.06 -20.70
C LYS A 226 -18.28 14.57 -19.80
N GLN A 227 -17.05 14.67 -20.30
CA GLN A 227 -15.88 14.23 -19.54
C GLN A 227 -15.73 15.00 -18.22
N GLU A 228 -16.00 16.31 -18.19
CA GLU A 228 -15.94 17.12 -16.96
C GLU A 228 -16.93 16.64 -15.90
N GLN A 229 -18.10 16.16 -16.34
CA GLN A 229 -19.13 15.60 -15.48
C GLN A 229 -18.70 14.23 -14.91
N LYS A 230 -18.06 13.39 -15.72
CA LYS A 230 -17.45 12.14 -15.23
C LYS A 230 -16.37 12.43 -14.17
N TYR A 231 -15.52 13.44 -14.40
CA TYR A 231 -14.52 13.88 -13.41
C TYR A 231 -15.15 14.36 -12.11
N GLU A 232 -16.21 15.18 -12.18
CA GLU A 232 -16.93 15.66 -10.99
C GLU A 232 -17.49 14.50 -10.16
N LEU A 233 -18.07 13.49 -10.83
CA LEU A 233 -18.60 12.30 -10.16
C LEU A 233 -17.48 11.52 -9.44
N VAL A 234 -16.37 11.22 -10.13
CA VAL A 234 -15.24 10.47 -9.55
C VAL A 234 -14.60 11.24 -8.39
N ASN A 235 -14.42 12.56 -8.53
CA ASN A 235 -13.89 13.41 -7.45
C ASN A 235 -14.83 13.48 -6.25
N TRP A 236 -16.15 13.46 -6.48
CA TRP A 236 -17.12 13.44 -5.39
C TRP A 236 -17.17 12.09 -4.66
N LEU A 237 -16.94 10.98 -5.37
CA LEU A 237 -16.80 9.66 -4.74
C LEU A 237 -15.52 9.56 -3.90
N PHE A 238 -14.42 10.15 -4.40
CA PHE A 238 -13.06 10.00 -3.90
C PHE A 238 -12.40 11.36 -3.66
N PHE A 239 -12.95 12.12 -2.71
CA PHE A 239 -12.45 13.46 -2.35
C PHE A 239 -11.27 13.35 -1.37
N ASP A 240 -10.33 14.30 -1.50
CA ASP A 240 -9.07 14.30 -0.75
C ASP A 240 -9.21 14.86 0.69
N ASP A 241 -10.38 15.39 1.05
CA ASP A 241 -10.64 16.09 2.32
C ASP A 241 -10.79 15.20 3.57
N CYS A 242 -10.47 13.91 3.52
CA CYS A 242 -10.42 13.05 4.72
C CYS A 242 -9.38 13.50 5.78
N TRP A 243 -8.65 14.59 5.51
CA TRP A 243 -7.47 15.01 6.26
C TRP A 243 -7.53 16.45 6.79
N SER A 244 -8.54 17.24 6.44
CA SER A 244 -8.70 18.64 6.89
C SER A 244 -9.71 18.75 8.05
N ASP A 245 -9.25 19.26 9.18
CA ASP A 245 -10.02 19.94 10.24
C ASP A 245 -10.95 19.17 11.20
N ALA A 246 -10.74 17.86 11.40
CA ALA A 246 -11.30 17.15 12.57
C ALA A 246 -10.27 16.96 13.71
N VAL A 247 -9.48 18.00 14.01
CA VAL A 247 -8.83 18.13 15.33
C VAL A 247 -9.66 19.12 16.15
N LYS A 248 -10.83 18.66 16.60
CA LYS A 248 -11.46 19.25 17.79
C LYS A 248 -11.70 18.14 18.81
N GLU A 249 -10.80 18.16 19.78
CA GLU A 249 -10.95 17.79 21.19
C GLU A 249 -11.59 16.44 21.55
N ASN A 250 -10.77 15.60 22.19
CA ASN A 250 -11.16 14.63 23.21
C ASN A 250 -12.33 13.71 22.87
N GLN A 251 -12.04 12.64 22.13
CA GLN A 251 -12.87 11.43 22.17
C GLN A 251 -12.01 10.15 22.10
N VAL A 252 -11.19 9.95 23.13
CA VAL A 252 -10.73 8.59 23.53
C VAL A 252 -11.90 7.78 24.14
N SER A 253 -13.11 8.32 24.17
CA SER A 253 -14.30 7.63 24.69
C SER A 253 -15.03 6.84 23.59
N LYS A 254 -14.84 5.52 23.64
CA LYS A 254 -15.49 4.44 22.87
C LYS A 254 -15.10 4.40 21.38
N CYS A 255 -14.30 3.39 21.01
CA CYS A 255 -14.30 2.79 19.68
C CYS A 255 -15.76 2.63 19.22
N ARG A 256 -16.25 3.52 18.37
CA ARG A 256 -17.52 3.27 17.68
C ARG A 256 -17.19 2.30 16.56
N LEU A 257 -17.58 1.05 16.73
CA LEU A 257 -18.09 0.30 15.59
C LEU A 257 -19.17 1.20 15.00
N THR A 258 -18.98 1.69 13.79
CA THR A 258 -19.98 2.48 13.06
C THR A 258 -21.31 1.75 13.17
N SER A 259 -22.28 2.34 13.88
CA SER A 259 -23.56 1.66 14.10
C SER A 259 -24.25 1.52 12.74
N LEU A 260 -24.93 0.39 12.50
CA LEU A 260 -25.58 0.14 11.20
C LEU A 260 -26.58 1.25 10.83
N ASP A 261 -27.15 1.94 11.83
CA ASP A 261 -28.06 3.08 11.67
C ASP A 261 -27.34 4.36 11.22
N GLU A 262 -26.11 4.60 11.68
CA GLU A 262 -25.32 5.77 11.28
C GLU A 262 -25.04 5.76 9.77
N ILE A 263 -24.85 4.58 9.15
CA ILE A 263 -24.62 4.42 7.70
C ILE A 263 -25.74 5.07 6.88
N PHE A 264 -27.00 4.83 7.25
CA PHE A 264 -28.18 5.29 6.51
C PHE A 264 -28.68 6.67 6.95
N SER A 265 -27.98 7.32 7.89
CA SER A 265 -28.26 8.69 8.33
C SER A 265 -27.53 9.76 7.51
N VAL A 266 -26.52 9.35 6.72
CA VAL A 266 -25.68 10.25 5.91
C VAL A 266 -26.48 10.81 4.73
N SER A 267 -26.45 12.13 4.56
CA SER A 267 -26.98 12.83 3.39
C SER A 267 -25.86 13.22 2.41
N CYS A 268 -26.25 13.64 1.20
CA CYS A 268 -25.30 14.11 0.18
C CYS A 268 -24.47 15.33 0.63
N GLU A 269 -25.00 16.14 1.56
CA GLU A 269 -24.33 17.34 2.09
C GLU A 269 -23.36 17.02 3.23
N THR A 270 -23.65 15.95 3.99
CA THR A 270 -22.85 15.54 5.14
C THR A 270 -21.71 14.59 4.77
N LEU A 271 -21.76 13.97 3.57
CA LEU A 271 -20.76 12.99 3.13
C LEU A 271 -19.32 13.52 3.22
N PRO A 272 -18.97 14.73 2.72
CA PRO A 272 -17.60 15.21 2.78
C PRO A 272 -17.04 15.37 4.21
N LYS A 273 -17.93 15.43 5.21
CA LYS A 273 -17.60 15.65 6.62
C LYS A 273 -17.70 14.39 7.49
N SER A 274 -18.11 13.26 6.90
CA SER A 274 -18.42 12.04 7.64
C SER A 274 -17.41 10.94 7.33
N SER A 275 -16.74 10.40 8.35
CA SER A 275 -15.85 9.24 8.22
C SER A 275 -16.60 7.92 8.04
N VAL A 276 -17.91 7.91 8.29
CA VAL A 276 -18.78 6.71 8.35
C VAL A 276 -18.76 5.87 7.06
N LEU A 277 -18.54 6.48 5.89
CA LEU A 277 -18.58 5.79 4.60
C LEU A 277 -17.20 5.57 3.95
N VAL A 278 -16.09 5.86 4.65
CA VAL A 278 -14.73 5.74 4.09
C VAL A 278 -14.43 4.29 3.68
N LEU A 279 -14.86 3.31 4.48
CA LEU A 279 -14.75 1.89 4.11
C LEU A 279 -15.51 1.57 2.81
N GLY A 280 -16.70 2.13 2.62
CA GLY A 280 -17.47 1.99 1.39
C GLY A 280 -16.80 2.65 0.19
N GLN A 281 -16.11 3.78 0.39
CA GLN A 281 -15.33 4.44 -0.67
C GLN A 281 -14.17 3.54 -1.11
N VAL A 282 -13.37 3.03 -0.17
CA VAL A 282 -12.25 2.12 -0.44
C VAL A 282 -12.73 0.82 -1.10
N ALA A 283 -13.84 0.25 -0.64
CA ALA A 283 -14.44 -0.93 -1.27
C ALA A 283 -14.90 -0.66 -2.70
N THR A 284 -15.59 0.46 -2.93
CA THR A 284 -16.09 0.84 -4.25
C THR A 284 -14.93 1.11 -5.22
N PHE A 285 -13.87 1.77 -4.76
CA PHE A 285 -12.64 1.95 -5.53
C PHE A 285 -11.99 0.59 -5.88
N SER A 286 -11.87 -0.30 -4.91
CA SER A 286 -11.37 -1.67 -5.11
C SER A 286 -12.22 -2.46 -6.13
N SER A 287 -13.55 -2.27 -6.13
CA SER A 287 -14.43 -2.87 -7.15
C SER A 287 -14.17 -2.32 -8.55
N PHE A 288 -13.90 -1.03 -8.72
CA PHE A 288 -13.48 -0.47 -10.02
C PHE A 288 -12.14 -1.06 -10.49
N LEU A 289 -11.18 -1.24 -9.59
CA LEU A 289 -9.90 -1.90 -9.90
C LEU A 289 -10.07 -3.38 -10.26
N ARG A 290 -11.08 -4.05 -9.69
CA ARG A 290 -11.38 -5.47 -9.94
C ARG A 290 -12.10 -5.72 -11.26
N TYR A 291 -12.99 -4.80 -11.67
CA TYR A 291 -13.76 -4.90 -12.92
C TYR A 291 -13.39 -3.81 -13.94
N PRO A 292 -12.10 -3.63 -14.28
CA PRO A 292 -11.67 -2.53 -15.14
C PRO A 292 -12.01 -2.76 -16.62
N SER A 293 -12.28 -4.02 -17.01
CA SER A 293 -12.79 -4.36 -18.35
C SER A 293 -14.14 -3.70 -18.65
N ASP A 294 -14.90 -3.39 -17.61
CA ASP A 294 -16.22 -2.81 -17.73
C ASP A 294 -16.16 -1.28 -17.80
N LEU A 295 -14.97 -0.67 -17.82
CA LEU A 295 -14.77 0.78 -17.85
C LEU A 295 -14.22 1.23 -19.22
N GLU A 296 -14.64 2.40 -19.67
CA GLU A 296 -14.04 3.07 -20.83
C GLU A 296 -12.60 3.57 -20.50
N ASP A 297 -11.77 3.76 -21.53
CA ASP A 297 -10.35 4.10 -21.35
C ASP A 297 -10.14 5.48 -20.69
N ASP A 298 -11.02 6.45 -20.94
CA ASP A 298 -11.03 7.74 -20.26
C ASP A 298 -11.29 7.57 -18.75
N VAL A 299 -12.22 6.69 -18.37
CA VAL A 299 -12.53 6.38 -16.98
C VAL A 299 -11.38 5.63 -16.31
N LYS A 300 -10.74 4.66 -16.99
CA LYS A 300 -9.53 3.99 -16.48
C LYS A 300 -8.44 5.00 -16.14
N LEU A 301 -8.23 6.00 -17.00
CA LEU A 301 -7.29 7.09 -16.73
C LEU A 301 -7.68 7.91 -15.49
N MET A 302 -8.97 8.22 -15.31
CA MET A 302 -9.45 8.92 -14.10
C MET A 302 -9.21 8.10 -12.83
N ILE A 303 -9.46 6.79 -12.85
CA ILE A 303 -9.23 5.89 -11.72
C ILE A 303 -7.72 5.79 -11.43
N ALA A 304 -6.87 5.68 -12.45
CA ALA A 304 -5.42 5.65 -12.28
C ALA A 304 -4.90 6.91 -11.57
N ARG A 305 -5.41 8.10 -11.93
CA ARG A 305 -5.08 9.36 -11.26
C ARG A 305 -5.49 9.43 -9.78
N LYS A 306 -6.38 8.55 -9.33
CA LYS A 306 -6.88 8.47 -7.95
C LYS A 306 -6.22 7.35 -7.14
N LEU A 307 -5.19 6.67 -7.66
CA LEU A 307 -4.44 5.65 -6.91
C LEU A 307 -3.72 6.21 -5.67
N ASP A 308 -3.22 7.45 -5.74
CA ASP A 308 -2.64 8.13 -4.57
C ASP A 308 -3.68 8.36 -3.46
N TRP A 309 -4.89 8.77 -3.82
CA TRP A 309 -6.01 8.89 -2.87
C TRP A 309 -6.31 7.54 -2.20
N PHE A 310 -6.32 6.46 -2.99
CA PHE A 310 -6.58 5.12 -2.49
C PHE A 310 -5.51 4.67 -1.49
N LEU A 311 -4.24 4.86 -1.82
CA LEU A 311 -3.14 4.49 -0.93
C LEU A 311 -3.15 5.32 0.36
N ASN A 312 -3.48 6.61 0.29
CA ASN A 312 -3.64 7.47 1.46
C ASN A 312 -4.82 7.03 2.34
N SER A 313 -5.92 6.57 1.73
CA SER A 313 -7.10 6.10 2.45
C SER A 313 -6.84 4.82 3.24
N ILE A 314 -5.92 3.96 2.79
CA ILE A 314 -5.51 2.73 3.50
C ILE A 314 -4.87 3.04 4.87
N ILE A 315 -4.31 4.24 5.05
CA ILE A 315 -3.64 4.69 6.27
C ILE A 315 -4.65 5.16 7.34
N ASP A 316 -5.92 5.36 6.96
CA ASP A 316 -6.96 5.68 7.92
C ASP A 316 -7.15 4.54 8.93
N GLU A 317 -7.36 4.85 10.21
CA GLU A 317 -7.39 3.86 11.29
C GLU A 317 -8.47 2.77 11.07
N GLU A 318 -9.66 3.16 10.62
CA GLU A 318 -10.80 2.25 10.43
C GLU A 318 -10.56 1.36 9.20
N VAL A 319 -9.97 1.93 8.15
CA VAL A 319 -9.61 1.22 6.91
C VAL A 319 -8.45 0.27 7.15
N TYR A 320 -7.38 0.73 7.79
CA TYR A 320 -6.18 -0.04 8.11
C TYR A 320 -6.53 -1.28 8.93
N SER A 321 -7.28 -1.11 10.02
CA SER A 321 -7.70 -2.21 10.89
C SER A 321 -8.59 -3.21 10.13
N SER A 322 -9.51 -2.72 9.30
CA SER A 322 -10.38 -3.57 8.48
C SER A 322 -9.59 -4.36 7.43
N ILE A 323 -8.63 -3.75 6.73
CA ILE A 323 -7.83 -4.44 5.70
C ILE A 323 -7.05 -5.62 6.30
N LEU A 324 -6.51 -5.47 7.51
CA LEU A 324 -5.69 -6.48 8.16
C LEU A 324 -6.50 -7.62 8.81
N VAL A 325 -7.72 -7.34 9.29
CA VAL A 325 -8.49 -8.29 10.10
C VAL A 325 -9.69 -8.88 9.34
N SER A 326 -10.26 -8.13 8.39
CA SER A 326 -11.52 -8.50 7.73
C SER A 326 -11.34 -9.51 6.60
N GLN A 327 -12.37 -10.33 6.42
CA GLN A 327 -12.57 -11.16 5.24
C GLN A 327 -13.83 -10.71 4.53
N ILE A 328 -13.84 -10.81 3.21
CA ILE A 328 -14.98 -10.41 2.38
C ILE A 328 -15.37 -11.55 1.43
N PRO A 329 -16.67 -11.74 1.17
CA PRO A 329 -17.13 -12.67 0.17
C PRO A 329 -16.99 -12.06 -1.23
N LEU A 330 -16.42 -12.84 -2.15
CA LEU A 330 -16.15 -12.49 -3.53
C LEU A 330 -16.76 -13.53 -4.48
N LEU A 331 -17.28 -13.06 -5.61
CA LEU A 331 -17.71 -13.92 -6.70
C LEU A 331 -16.53 -14.21 -7.63
N TYR A 332 -16.16 -15.48 -7.73
CA TYR A 332 -15.16 -15.97 -8.65
C TYR A 332 -15.82 -16.78 -9.77
N VAL A 333 -15.38 -16.56 -11.02
CA VAL A 333 -15.86 -17.32 -12.17
C VAL A 333 -14.85 -18.42 -12.48
N SER A 334 -15.13 -19.64 -12.03
CA SER A 334 -14.31 -20.81 -12.34
C SER A 334 -14.97 -21.60 -13.48
N GLY A 335 -14.57 -21.33 -14.72
CA GLY A 335 -15.14 -21.99 -15.89
C GLY A 335 -16.60 -21.60 -16.15
N LYS A 336 -17.56 -22.52 -15.97
CA LYS A 336 -19.01 -22.27 -16.19
C LYS A 336 -19.78 -22.01 -14.90
N THR A 337 -19.17 -22.20 -13.74
CA THR A 337 -19.82 -22.01 -12.43
C THR A 337 -19.30 -20.74 -11.77
N VAL A 338 -20.24 -19.93 -11.25
CA VAL A 338 -19.91 -18.80 -10.39
C VAL A 338 -19.90 -19.33 -8.96
N GLU A 339 -18.74 -19.28 -8.32
CA GLU A 339 -18.54 -19.72 -6.94
C GLU A 339 -18.23 -18.52 -6.04
N LEU A 340 -18.73 -18.56 -4.81
CA LEU A 340 -18.51 -17.50 -3.84
C LEU A 340 -17.46 -17.95 -2.82
N THR A 341 -16.37 -17.19 -2.69
CA THR A 341 -15.24 -17.49 -1.82
C THR A 341 -15.01 -16.36 -0.81
N TRP A 342 -14.64 -16.72 0.42
CA TRP A 342 -14.21 -15.77 1.43
C TRP A 342 -12.71 -15.55 1.33
N GLU A 343 -12.31 -14.30 1.10
CA GLU A 343 -10.90 -13.93 1.01
C GLU A 343 -10.56 -12.81 2.01
N PRO A 344 -9.32 -12.77 2.54
CA PRO A 344 -8.83 -11.62 3.27
C PRO A 344 -8.95 -10.34 2.42
N MET A 345 -9.43 -9.26 3.03
CA MET A 345 -9.63 -7.98 2.32
C MET A 345 -8.32 -7.48 1.69
N PHE A 346 -7.19 -7.65 2.38
CA PHE A 346 -5.85 -7.36 1.85
C PHE A 346 -5.53 -8.13 0.55
N SER A 347 -5.82 -9.44 0.51
CA SER A 347 -5.61 -10.27 -0.68
C SER A 347 -6.47 -9.80 -1.84
N ALA A 348 -7.77 -9.56 -1.57
CA ALA A 348 -8.71 -9.07 -2.57
C ALA A 348 -8.29 -7.72 -3.19
N LEU A 349 -7.77 -6.82 -2.35
CA LEU A 349 -7.25 -5.51 -2.75
C LEU A 349 -6.01 -5.65 -3.64
N LEU A 350 -5.05 -6.49 -3.25
CA LEU A 350 -3.86 -6.75 -4.06
C LEU A 350 -4.22 -7.35 -5.42
N GLN A 351 -5.16 -8.29 -5.48
CA GLN A 351 -5.61 -8.86 -6.74
C GLN A 351 -6.32 -7.83 -7.63
N ALA A 352 -7.10 -6.93 -7.04
CA ALA A 352 -7.74 -5.84 -7.78
C ALA A 352 -6.69 -4.90 -8.40
N LEU A 353 -5.66 -4.48 -7.65
CA LEU A 353 -4.56 -3.67 -8.18
C LEU A 353 -3.80 -4.37 -9.31
N LYS A 354 -3.50 -5.67 -9.16
CA LYS A 354 -2.85 -6.47 -10.21
C LYS A 354 -3.71 -6.57 -11.47
N THR A 355 -5.01 -6.82 -11.30
CA THR A 355 -5.97 -6.87 -12.41
C THR A 355 -6.03 -5.55 -13.15
N PHE A 356 -6.11 -4.44 -12.41
CA PHE A 356 -6.09 -3.09 -12.97
C PHE A 356 -4.79 -2.85 -13.75
N MET A 357 -3.63 -3.16 -13.17
CA MET A 357 -2.32 -3.01 -13.82
C MET A 357 -2.25 -3.73 -15.17
N ILE A 358 -2.75 -4.97 -15.25
CA ILE A 358 -2.79 -5.72 -16.52
C ILE A 358 -3.67 -4.99 -17.55
N VAL A 359 -4.87 -4.59 -17.16
CA VAL A 359 -5.84 -4.00 -18.09
C VAL A 359 -5.42 -2.61 -18.57
N VAL A 360 -4.75 -1.81 -17.73
CA VAL A 360 -4.29 -0.47 -18.13
C VAL A 360 -2.97 -0.46 -18.90
N SER A 361 -2.21 -1.55 -18.89
CA SER A 361 -0.88 -1.63 -19.53
C SER A 361 -0.86 -1.29 -21.02
N SER A 362 -1.98 -1.47 -21.73
CA SER A 362 -2.15 -1.14 -23.15
C SER A 362 -2.87 0.19 -23.40
N THR A 363 -3.08 1.00 -22.38
CA THR A 363 -3.85 2.26 -22.42
C THR A 363 -3.02 3.44 -21.96
N SER A 364 -3.49 4.67 -22.19
CA SER A 364 -2.84 5.88 -21.67
C SER A 364 -2.81 5.96 -20.14
N ALA A 365 -3.64 5.18 -19.44
CA ALA A 365 -3.64 5.09 -17.98
C ALA A 365 -2.37 4.41 -17.41
N TRP A 366 -1.59 3.71 -18.24
CA TRP A 366 -0.33 3.11 -17.84
C TRP A 366 0.68 4.14 -17.31
N GLU A 367 0.77 5.32 -17.92
CA GLU A 367 1.71 6.37 -17.50
C GLU A 367 1.42 6.85 -16.07
N GLU A 368 0.15 7.06 -15.74
CA GLU A 368 -0.30 7.44 -14.40
C GLU A 368 -0.05 6.31 -13.38
N PHE A 369 -0.29 5.05 -13.78
CA PHE A 369 -0.02 3.89 -12.93
C PHE A 369 1.48 3.71 -12.65
N GLY A 370 2.33 3.88 -13.68
CA GLY A 370 3.78 3.83 -13.55
C GLY A 370 4.31 4.96 -12.65
N SER A 371 3.81 6.18 -12.84
CA SER A 371 4.10 7.33 -11.97
C SER A 371 3.74 7.04 -10.50
N PHE A 372 2.54 6.49 -10.27
CA PHE A 372 2.08 6.05 -8.95
C PHE A 372 3.04 5.04 -8.30
N LEU A 373 3.50 4.03 -9.04
CA LEU A 373 4.43 3.02 -8.52
C LEU A 373 5.79 3.60 -8.14
N VAL A 374 6.33 4.50 -8.97
CA VAL A 374 7.64 5.13 -8.74
C VAL A 374 7.57 6.10 -7.55
N LYS A 375 6.55 6.94 -7.49
CA LYS A 375 6.34 7.92 -6.40
C LYS A 375 6.24 7.23 -5.04
N ASN A 376 5.64 6.04 -5.00
CA ASN A 376 5.40 5.29 -3.78
C ASN A 376 6.44 4.16 -3.53
N PHE A 377 7.53 4.09 -4.31
CA PHE A 377 8.53 3.02 -4.19
C PHE A 377 9.19 2.94 -2.80
N LEU A 378 9.44 4.08 -2.18
CA LEU A 378 10.00 4.18 -0.81
C LEU A 378 8.96 4.72 0.18
N HIS A 379 7.70 4.29 0.03
CA HIS A 379 6.61 4.79 0.86
C HIS A 379 6.90 4.58 2.37
N PRO A 380 6.69 5.61 3.22
CA PRO A 380 7.07 5.52 4.64
C PRO A 380 6.22 4.53 5.44
N HIS A 381 4.97 4.31 5.02
CA HIS A 381 4.06 3.35 5.65
C HIS A 381 4.35 1.93 5.19
N PHE A 382 4.57 1.01 6.13
CA PHE A 382 4.98 -0.37 5.83
C PHE A 382 3.95 -1.12 4.98
N LEU A 383 2.64 -1.06 5.30
CA LEU A 383 1.62 -1.78 4.54
C LEU A 383 1.53 -1.28 3.10
N CYS A 384 1.65 0.04 2.91
CA CYS A 384 1.68 0.65 1.58
C CYS A 384 2.96 0.23 0.83
N SER A 385 4.10 0.22 1.51
CA SER A 385 5.36 -0.28 0.94
C SER A 385 5.24 -1.74 0.52
N GLU A 386 4.61 -2.60 1.32
CA GLU A 386 4.37 -4.01 0.97
C GLU A 386 3.42 -4.15 -0.22
N ILE A 387 2.35 -3.35 -0.29
CA ILE A 387 1.45 -3.31 -1.44
C ILE A 387 2.23 -2.93 -2.70
N ILE A 388 2.93 -1.81 -2.67
CA ILE A 388 3.70 -1.30 -3.82
C ILE A 388 4.76 -2.31 -4.25
N MET A 389 5.50 -2.89 -3.31
CA MET A 389 6.52 -3.89 -3.61
C MET A 389 5.93 -5.17 -4.20
N GLU A 390 4.77 -5.63 -3.74
CA GLU A 390 4.09 -6.79 -4.34
C GLU A 390 3.62 -6.49 -5.77
N ILE A 391 3.18 -5.27 -6.07
CA ILE A 391 2.85 -4.87 -7.44
C ILE A 391 4.10 -4.80 -8.33
N TRP A 392 5.22 -4.25 -7.83
CA TRP A 392 6.50 -4.28 -8.56
C TRP A 392 6.98 -5.71 -8.82
N CYS A 393 6.88 -6.60 -7.82
CA CYS A 393 7.24 -8.01 -8.00
C CYS A 393 6.33 -8.69 -9.03
N PHE A 394 5.04 -8.40 -9.01
CA PHE A 394 4.10 -8.90 -10.00
C PHE A 394 4.44 -8.41 -11.41
N LEU A 395 4.78 -7.12 -11.58
CA LEU A 395 5.25 -6.57 -12.84
C LEU A 395 6.51 -7.30 -13.33
N VAL A 396 7.53 -7.44 -12.48
CA VAL A 396 8.80 -8.11 -12.85
C VAL A 396 8.61 -9.58 -13.25
N ARG A 397 7.68 -10.29 -12.62
CA ARG A 397 7.39 -11.71 -12.94
C ARG A 397 6.69 -11.91 -14.29
N HIS A 398 5.94 -10.91 -14.77
CA HIS A 398 5.02 -11.09 -15.89
C HIS A 398 5.28 -10.15 -17.09
N ALA A 399 6.07 -9.09 -16.91
CA ALA A 399 6.45 -8.18 -17.98
C ALA A 399 7.49 -8.76 -18.94
N GLU A 400 7.64 -8.12 -20.09
CA GLU A 400 8.68 -8.44 -21.07
C GLU A 400 10.08 -8.18 -20.51
N LEU A 401 11.04 -9.03 -20.86
CA LEU A 401 12.40 -8.99 -20.33
C LEU A 401 13.10 -7.64 -20.57
N GLU A 402 12.85 -7.00 -21.71
CA GLU A 402 13.42 -5.68 -22.05
C GLU A 402 12.95 -4.59 -21.09
N LEU A 403 11.64 -4.56 -20.78
CA LEU A 403 11.06 -3.62 -19.82
C LEU A 403 11.63 -3.86 -18.42
N VAL A 404 11.69 -5.12 -17.97
CA VAL A 404 12.26 -5.49 -16.67
C VAL A 404 13.72 -5.04 -16.58
N ASN A 405 14.52 -5.26 -17.62
CA ASN A 405 15.90 -4.82 -17.66
C ASN A 405 16.03 -3.30 -17.55
N GLY A 406 15.21 -2.55 -18.30
CA GLY A 406 15.18 -1.09 -18.22
C GLY A 406 14.89 -0.58 -16.80
N ILE A 407 13.84 -1.10 -16.18
CA ILE A 407 13.44 -0.76 -14.79
C ILE A 407 14.58 -1.02 -13.81
N ILE A 408 15.18 -2.21 -13.87
CA ILE A 408 16.25 -2.60 -12.93
C ILE A 408 17.48 -1.72 -13.11
N VAL A 409 17.85 -1.37 -14.35
CA VAL A 409 18.97 -0.47 -14.63
C VAL A 409 18.71 0.93 -14.08
N GLU A 410 17.50 1.47 -14.26
CA GLU A 410 17.11 2.78 -13.72
C GLU A 410 17.10 2.79 -12.18
N LEU A 411 16.56 1.74 -11.54
CA LEU A 411 16.61 1.59 -10.08
C LEU A 411 18.05 1.51 -9.58
N CYS A 412 18.95 0.84 -10.30
CA CYS A 412 20.38 0.81 -9.97
C CYS A 412 21.07 2.17 -10.19
N ALA A 413 20.57 3.00 -11.10
CA ALA A 413 21.05 4.37 -11.29
C ALA A 413 20.57 5.30 -10.16
N LEU A 414 19.29 5.25 -9.79
CA LEU A 414 18.73 5.95 -8.63
C LEU A 414 19.46 5.54 -7.34
N MET A 415 19.67 4.23 -7.20
CA MET A 415 20.80 3.56 -6.59
C MET A 415 21.94 4.45 -6.08
N LYS A 416 22.68 4.91 -7.09
CA LYS A 416 23.93 5.68 -7.04
C LYS A 416 23.71 7.11 -6.57
N LEU A 417 22.51 7.68 -6.76
CA LEU A 417 22.21 9.07 -6.36
C LEU A 417 22.03 9.20 -4.85
N VAL A 418 21.51 8.17 -4.18
CA VAL A 418 21.27 8.19 -2.73
C VAL A 418 22.39 7.53 -1.92
N SER A 419 23.44 7.04 -2.58
CA SER A 419 24.48 6.28 -1.90
C SER A 419 25.41 7.21 -1.13
N SER A 420 25.44 7.02 0.20
CA SER A 420 26.52 7.52 1.06
C SER A 420 27.12 6.37 1.88
N PRO A 421 28.40 6.42 2.27
CA PRO A 421 28.97 5.29 2.99
C PRO A 421 28.40 5.11 4.41
N GLU A 422 27.90 6.17 5.05
CA GLU A 422 27.17 6.06 6.34
C GLU A 422 25.82 5.37 6.18
N SER A 423 25.14 5.59 5.05
CA SER A 423 23.80 5.07 4.81
C SER A 423 23.75 3.54 4.76
N VAL A 424 24.85 2.86 4.40
CA VAL A 424 24.94 1.39 4.36
C VAL A 424 24.70 0.76 5.74
N PHE A 425 25.12 1.43 6.81
CA PHE A 425 25.00 0.91 8.17
C PHE A 425 23.71 1.30 8.87
N VAL A 426 22.83 2.05 8.20
CA VAL A 426 21.53 2.48 8.71
C VAL A 426 20.44 1.73 7.92
N PRO A 427 19.81 0.69 8.50
CA PRO A 427 18.83 -0.14 7.79
C PRO A 427 17.67 0.65 7.14
N ASP A 428 17.24 1.75 7.77
CA ASP A 428 16.13 2.58 7.28
C ASP A 428 16.55 3.68 6.30
N SER A 429 17.82 3.73 5.91
CA SER A 429 18.29 4.71 4.93
C SER A 429 17.68 4.46 3.54
N SER A 430 17.58 5.52 2.73
CA SER A 430 17.07 5.40 1.35
C SER A 430 17.89 4.41 0.53
N LEU A 431 19.22 4.34 0.75
CA LEU A 431 20.10 3.36 0.11
C LEU A 431 19.70 1.92 0.49
N ARG A 432 19.59 1.62 1.79
CA ARG A 432 19.28 0.27 2.28
C ARG A 432 17.86 -0.16 1.90
N LYS A 433 16.88 0.73 1.96
CA LYS A 433 15.52 0.46 1.48
C LYS A 433 15.49 0.17 -0.02
N MET A 434 16.19 0.96 -0.83
CA MET A 434 16.25 0.72 -2.27
C MET A 434 17.02 -0.55 -2.61
N ALA A 435 18.13 -0.84 -1.92
CA ALA A 435 18.86 -2.09 -2.08
C ALA A 435 17.98 -3.30 -1.74
N LYS A 436 17.20 -3.22 -0.65
CA LYS A 436 16.21 -4.25 -0.28
C LYS A 436 15.18 -4.48 -1.37
N SER A 437 14.59 -3.41 -1.89
CA SER A 437 13.61 -3.49 -2.98
C SER A 437 14.23 -4.10 -4.24
N VAL A 438 15.42 -3.65 -4.63
CA VAL A 438 16.14 -4.20 -5.80
C VAL A 438 16.47 -5.68 -5.60
N CYS A 439 16.99 -6.09 -4.45
CA CYS A 439 17.28 -7.50 -4.15
C CYS A 439 16.01 -8.37 -4.22
N LEU A 440 14.88 -7.86 -3.71
CA LEU A 440 13.60 -8.55 -3.79
C LEU A 440 13.15 -8.74 -5.25
N LEU A 441 13.25 -7.70 -6.09
CA LEU A 441 12.90 -7.79 -7.51
C LEU A 441 13.82 -8.77 -8.25
N LEU A 442 15.13 -8.71 -7.98
CA LEU A 442 16.12 -9.60 -8.60
C LEU A 442 15.87 -11.08 -8.27
N SER A 443 15.24 -11.40 -7.14
CA SER A 443 14.88 -12.78 -6.79
C SER A 443 13.86 -13.40 -7.76
N PHE A 444 13.14 -12.57 -8.53
CA PHE A 444 12.19 -12.99 -9.57
C PHE A 444 12.72 -12.84 -11.00
N CYS A 445 13.93 -12.30 -11.17
CA CYS A 445 14.53 -12.07 -12.48
C CYS A 445 15.30 -13.30 -13.01
N SER A 446 15.60 -13.29 -14.31
CA SER A 446 16.48 -14.29 -14.91
C SER A 446 17.96 -14.05 -14.54
N THR A 447 18.78 -15.10 -14.63
CA THR A 447 20.22 -15.05 -14.33
C THR A 447 20.94 -13.92 -15.07
N SER A 448 20.58 -13.63 -16.32
CA SER A 448 21.23 -12.58 -17.11
C SER A 448 21.02 -11.18 -16.52
N VAL A 449 19.85 -10.88 -15.98
CA VAL A 449 19.55 -9.59 -15.33
C VAL A 449 20.36 -9.44 -14.05
N VAL A 450 20.42 -10.51 -13.24
CA VAL A 450 21.19 -10.53 -11.99
C VAL A 450 22.69 -10.32 -12.28
N GLU A 451 23.21 -10.95 -13.34
CA GLU A 451 24.59 -10.77 -13.78
C GLU A 451 24.85 -9.37 -14.35
N CYS A 452 23.89 -8.76 -15.05
CA CYS A 452 23.97 -7.39 -15.50
C CYS A 452 24.09 -6.42 -14.32
N VAL A 453 23.25 -6.57 -13.29
CA VAL A 453 23.34 -5.75 -12.08
C VAL A 453 24.67 -5.95 -11.38
N TYR A 454 25.08 -7.22 -11.18
CA TYR A 454 26.38 -7.54 -10.59
C TYR A 454 27.52 -6.85 -11.35
N GLY A 455 27.55 -6.97 -12.68
CA GLY A 455 28.55 -6.31 -13.54
C GLY A 455 28.48 -4.79 -13.50
N SER A 456 27.28 -4.20 -13.42
CA SER A 456 27.10 -2.73 -13.39
C SER A 456 27.49 -2.07 -12.07
N VAL A 457 27.41 -2.83 -10.97
CA VAL A 457 27.75 -2.36 -9.62
C VAL A 457 29.22 -2.60 -9.33
N ILE A 458 29.81 -3.69 -9.84
CA ILE A 458 31.19 -4.13 -9.54
C ILE A 458 32.19 -3.77 -10.64
N GLY A 459 31.73 -3.55 -11.88
CA GLY A 459 32.59 -3.34 -13.05
C GLY A 459 33.47 -2.08 -13.00
N ASP A 460 33.19 -1.14 -12.10
CA ASP A 460 34.02 0.06 -11.85
C ASP A 460 34.76 -0.05 -10.51
N ASP A 461 35.70 -1.01 -10.46
CA ASP A 461 36.49 -1.43 -9.29
C ASP A 461 37.43 -0.36 -8.69
N ARG A 462 37.23 0.91 -9.04
CA ARG A 462 38.07 2.05 -8.61
C ARG A 462 37.32 3.11 -7.80
N SER A 463 36.00 3.02 -7.65
CA SER A 463 35.22 4.03 -6.91
C SER A 463 34.76 3.53 -5.54
N GLN A 464 34.90 4.37 -4.51
CA GLN A 464 34.33 4.10 -3.17
C GLN A 464 32.80 3.93 -3.21
N LEU A 465 32.13 4.49 -4.21
CA LEU A 465 30.68 4.35 -4.38
C LEU A 465 30.28 2.95 -4.84
N SER A 466 31.06 2.32 -5.72
CA SER A 466 30.83 0.94 -6.17
C SER A 466 30.86 -0.05 -4.99
N SER A 467 31.84 0.08 -4.09
CA SER A 467 31.94 -0.79 -2.91
C SER A 467 30.80 -0.58 -1.90
N VAL A 468 30.35 0.67 -1.74
CA VAL A 468 29.19 1.05 -0.91
C VAL A 468 27.90 0.43 -1.45
N LEU A 469 27.64 0.54 -2.76
CA LEU A 469 26.46 -0.03 -3.41
C LEU A 469 26.46 -1.55 -3.37
N TYR A 470 27.61 -2.16 -3.68
CA TYR A 470 27.78 -3.61 -3.62
C TYR A 470 27.50 -4.14 -2.22
N SER A 471 28.07 -3.50 -1.20
CA SER A 471 27.86 -3.89 0.20
C SER A 471 26.40 -3.73 0.64
N ALA A 472 25.72 -2.66 0.21
CA ALA A 472 24.30 -2.45 0.51
C ALA A 472 23.43 -3.57 -0.09
N LEU A 473 23.69 -3.97 -1.34
CA LEU A 473 22.99 -5.09 -1.98
C LEU A 473 23.23 -6.41 -1.25
N LEU A 474 24.49 -6.71 -0.88
CA LEU A 474 24.82 -7.93 -0.14
C LEU A 474 24.12 -7.96 1.23
N LEU A 475 24.14 -6.84 1.96
CA LEU A 475 23.48 -6.70 3.27
C LEU A 475 21.97 -6.92 3.21
N GLU A 476 21.34 -6.60 2.08
CA GLU A 476 19.91 -6.81 1.84
C GLU A 476 19.60 -8.12 1.11
N GLY A 477 20.57 -9.03 1.01
CA GLY A 477 20.34 -10.39 0.54
C GLY A 477 20.37 -10.55 -0.99
N PHE A 478 21.29 -9.87 -1.68
CA PHE A 478 21.50 -10.04 -3.12
C PHE A 478 21.56 -11.53 -3.52
N PRO A 479 20.84 -11.96 -4.57
CA PRO A 479 20.65 -13.37 -4.90
C PRO A 479 21.87 -13.98 -5.61
N LEU A 480 22.98 -14.16 -4.88
CA LEU A 480 24.23 -14.77 -5.38
C LEU A 480 24.03 -16.21 -5.93
N ASN A 481 22.99 -16.90 -5.48
CA ASN A 481 22.60 -18.22 -5.95
C ASN A 481 21.97 -18.23 -7.36
N LEU A 482 21.54 -17.07 -7.89
CA LEU A 482 21.02 -16.93 -9.25
C LEU A 482 22.11 -16.63 -10.29
N LEU A 483 23.32 -16.22 -9.85
CA LEU A 483 24.49 -16.05 -10.71
C LEU A 483 24.93 -17.38 -11.34
N SER A 484 25.49 -17.33 -12.55
CA SER A 484 26.16 -18.48 -13.16
C SER A 484 27.30 -18.99 -12.29
N LYS A 485 27.70 -20.26 -12.49
CA LYS A 485 28.78 -20.89 -11.71
C LYS A 485 30.08 -20.08 -11.76
N ASN A 486 30.44 -19.56 -12.94
CA ASN A 486 31.65 -18.75 -13.12
C ASN A 486 31.55 -17.43 -12.34
N MET A 487 30.47 -16.68 -12.53
CA MET A 487 30.28 -15.38 -11.87
C MET A 487 30.17 -15.52 -10.35
N ARG A 488 29.51 -16.59 -9.87
CA ARG A 488 29.45 -16.92 -8.45
C ARG A 488 30.83 -17.22 -7.86
N SER A 489 31.69 -17.91 -8.61
CA SER A 489 33.08 -18.17 -8.17
C SER A 489 33.87 -16.87 -8.05
N ILE A 490 33.73 -15.96 -9.02
CA ILE A 490 34.38 -14.63 -9.01
C ILE A 490 33.87 -13.80 -7.81
N ALA A 491 32.56 -13.77 -7.59
CA ALA A 491 31.96 -13.08 -6.44
C ALA A 491 32.47 -13.64 -5.11
N LYS A 492 32.54 -14.96 -5.00
CA LYS A 492 33.06 -15.66 -3.82
C LYS A 492 34.51 -15.26 -3.54
N GLU A 493 35.38 -15.34 -4.55
CA GLU A 493 36.80 -14.99 -4.41
C GLU A 493 37.00 -13.52 -4.03
N LYS A 494 36.24 -12.61 -4.63
CA LYS A 494 36.26 -11.18 -4.31
C LYS A 494 35.86 -10.90 -2.86
N ILE A 495 34.70 -11.41 -2.41
CA ILE A 495 34.22 -11.21 -1.04
C ILE A 495 35.23 -11.72 -0.01
N ILE A 496 35.85 -12.87 -0.28
CA ILE A 496 36.85 -13.47 0.60
C ILE A 496 38.14 -12.65 0.60
N SER A 497 38.62 -12.24 -0.57
CA SER A 497 39.83 -11.42 -0.71
C SER A 497 39.67 -10.06 -0.01
N ASP A 498 38.54 -9.39 -0.18
CA ASP A 498 38.22 -8.12 0.48
C ASP A 498 38.16 -8.27 2.00
N TYR A 499 37.58 -9.37 2.49
CA TYR A 499 37.53 -9.69 3.92
C TYR A 499 38.94 -9.91 4.49
N PHE A 500 39.77 -10.73 3.83
CA PHE A 500 41.15 -10.97 4.29
C PHE A 500 42.00 -9.71 4.25
N GLY A 501 41.88 -8.91 3.19
CA GLY A 501 42.54 -7.61 3.09
C GLY A 501 42.15 -6.68 4.24
N PHE A 502 40.87 -6.67 4.63
CA PHE A 502 40.39 -5.86 5.75
C PHE A 502 40.97 -6.35 7.09
N ILE A 503 40.85 -7.63 7.42
CA ILE A 503 41.33 -8.14 8.73
C ILE A 503 42.84 -8.07 8.86
N ASP A 504 43.59 -8.29 7.77
CA ASP A 504 45.06 -8.19 7.77
C ASP A 504 45.51 -6.72 7.94
N SER A 505 44.71 -5.76 7.48
CA SER A 505 44.97 -4.33 7.66
C SER A 505 44.49 -3.77 9.00
N PHE A 506 43.76 -4.52 9.83
CA PHE A 506 43.12 -3.99 11.04
C PHE A 506 44.15 -3.65 12.14
N ASP A 507 44.34 -2.35 12.41
CA ASP A 507 45.20 -1.82 13.49
C ASP A 507 44.41 -0.80 14.34
N ASP A 508 44.73 -0.69 15.63
CA ASP A 508 44.13 0.26 16.60
C ASP A 508 44.23 1.73 16.12
N LYS A 509 45.22 2.03 15.26
CA LYS A 509 45.41 3.34 14.62
C LYS A 509 44.41 3.63 13.51
N LEU A 510 43.82 2.62 12.86
CA LEU A 510 42.84 2.83 11.78
C LEU A 510 41.46 3.23 12.32
N LEU A 511 41.16 2.90 13.57
CA LEU A 511 39.95 3.37 14.27
C LEU A 511 39.93 4.90 14.49
N THR A 512 41.07 5.60 14.29
CA THR A 512 41.11 7.07 14.32
C THR A 512 40.83 7.73 12.96
N VAL A 513 40.91 6.99 11.86
CA VAL A 513 40.53 7.48 10.54
C VAL A 513 39.07 7.09 10.34
N SER A 514 38.16 8.01 10.67
CA SER A 514 36.74 7.91 10.39
C SER A 514 36.51 7.91 8.87
N SER A 515 36.85 6.81 8.21
CA SER A 515 36.41 6.56 6.85
C SER A 515 34.99 6.02 6.94
N SER A 516 34.07 6.82 6.42
CA SER A 516 32.70 6.41 6.13
C SER A 516 32.76 5.12 5.30
N GLY A 517 32.40 3.96 5.88
CA GLY A 517 32.55 2.64 5.24
C GLY A 517 33.51 1.65 5.95
N PHE A 518 34.05 1.99 7.12
CA PHE A 518 34.89 1.05 7.88
C PHE A 518 34.13 -0.22 8.28
N GLY A 519 34.69 -1.39 7.93
CA GLY A 519 34.12 -2.70 8.25
C GLY A 519 33.28 -3.36 7.16
N LEU A 520 32.96 -2.66 6.06
CA LEU A 520 32.10 -3.18 4.97
C LEU A 520 32.41 -4.63 4.53
N PRO A 521 33.68 -5.05 4.36
CA PRO A 521 34.00 -6.43 3.97
C PRO A 521 33.51 -7.50 4.98
N VAL A 522 33.50 -7.18 6.27
CA VAL A 522 32.98 -8.09 7.32
C VAL A 522 31.46 -8.26 7.19
N PHE A 523 30.74 -7.17 6.95
CA PHE A 523 29.29 -7.21 6.73
C PHE A 523 28.92 -7.93 5.43
N ALA A 524 29.66 -7.67 4.36
CA ALA A 524 29.49 -8.31 3.06
C ALA A 524 29.65 -9.83 3.15
N LEU A 525 30.70 -10.31 3.81
CA LEU A 525 30.91 -11.74 4.03
C LEU A 525 29.81 -12.33 4.90
N SER A 526 29.53 -11.71 6.06
CA SER A 526 28.47 -12.14 6.99
C SER A 526 27.13 -12.39 6.29
N ALA A 527 26.69 -11.43 5.47
CA ALA A 527 25.43 -11.52 4.73
C ALA A 527 25.44 -12.59 3.62
N SER A 528 26.61 -12.88 3.03
CA SER A 528 26.75 -13.76 1.85
C SER A 528 27.01 -15.23 2.19
N LEU A 529 27.35 -15.56 3.44
CA LEU A 529 27.77 -16.92 3.83
C LEU A 529 26.74 -18.00 3.54
N ARG A 530 25.44 -17.70 3.74
CA ARG A 530 24.36 -18.66 3.50
C ARG A 530 24.20 -19.01 2.02
N SER A 531 24.46 -18.07 1.11
CA SER A 531 24.27 -18.27 -0.33
C SER A 531 25.52 -18.84 -1.02
N LEU A 532 26.71 -18.56 -0.49
CA LEU A 532 27.99 -18.97 -1.09
C LEU A 532 28.41 -20.42 -0.79
N GLN A 533 27.71 -21.13 0.11
CA GLN A 533 28.04 -22.50 0.55
C GLN A 533 29.56 -22.65 0.71
N VAL A 534 30.11 -21.85 1.62
CA VAL A 534 31.55 -21.73 1.86
C VAL A 534 32.08 -23.04 2.44
N THR A 535 32.36 -24.03 1.59
CA THR A 535 33.27 -25.14 1.88
C THR A 535 34.67 -24.64 1.58
N ILE A 536 35.36 -24.14 2.60
CA ILE A 536 36.68 -23.54 2.41
C ILE A 536 37.62 -24.02 3.51
N SER A 537 38.72 -24.63 3.06
CA SER A 537 39.93 -24.97 3.82
C SER A 537 40.77 -23.76 4.22
N ASP A 538 40.36 -22.55 3.82
CA ASP A 538 41.18 -21.32 3.83
C ASP A 538 40.62 -20.20 4.73
N MET A 539 39.60 -20.47 5.57
CA MET A 539 39.18 -19.54 6.63
C MET A 539 39.96 -19.86 7.90
N ASP A 540 41.18 -19.32 7.96
CA ASP A 540 42.20 -19.56 8.98
C ASP A 540 41.92 -18.91 10.35
N MET A 541 42.71 -19.34 11.35
CA MET A 541 42.93 -18.77 12.70
C MET A 541 42.87 -17.23 12.77
N LYS A 542 43.16 -16.54 11.68
CA LYS A 542 43.03 -15.08 11.53
C LYS A 542 41.65 -14.54 11.93
N THR A 543 40.56 -15.25 11.62
CA THR A 543 39.20 -14.80 11.97
C THR A 543 38.97 -14.82 13.48
N LEU A 544 39.47 -15.85 14.18
CA LEU A 544 39.41 -15.94 15.64
C LEU A 544 40.27 -14.85 16.31
N LYS A 545 41.49 -14.64 15.80
CA LYS A 545 42.38 -13.55 16.26
C LYS A 545 41.77 -12.16 16.03
N PHE A 546 41.12 -11.96 14.89
CA PHE A 546 40.40 -10.73 14.58
C PHE A 546 39.27 -10.49 15.59
N LEU A 547 38.47 -11.52 15.91
CA LEU A 547 37.42 -11.43 16.93
C LEU A 547 37.99 -11.01 18.30
N VAL A 548 39.06 -11.64 18.76
CA VAL A 548 39.75 -11.26 20.01
C VAL A 548 40.20 -9.80 19.96
N THR A 549 40.79 -9.37 18.85
CA THR A 549 41.24 -7.98 18.66
C THR A 549 40.08 -6.99 18.72
N VAL A 550 38.91 -7.32 18.14
CA VAL A 550 37.70 -6.48 18.21
C VAL A 550 37.16 -6.41 19.65
N VAL A 551 37.17 -7.52 20.40
CA VAL A 551 36.76 -7.55 21.82
C VAL A 551 37.69 -6.68 22.68
N CYS A 552 39.01 -6.82 22.50
CA CYS A 552 39.98 -5.97 23.18
C CYS A 552 39.81 -4.48 22.81
N GLY A 553 39.59 -4.18 21.53
CA GLY A 553 39.32 -2.83 21.05
C GLY A 553 38.07 -2.20 21.67
N TYR A 554 36.99 -2.97 21.83
CA TYR A 554 35.79 -2.51 22.53
C TYR A 554 36.06 -2.19 24.01
N ARG A 555 36.77 -3.09 24.69
CA ARG A 555 37.09 -2.98 26.12
C ARG A 555 37.98 -1.78 26.42
N ASN A 556 38.99 -1.55 25.58
CA ASN A 556 40.01 -0.53 25.79
C ASN A 556 39.60 0.86 25.28
N SER A 557 38.53 0.93 24.46
CA SER A 557 38.06 2.21 23.91
C SER A 557 37.23 3.00 24.93
N VAL A 558 37.62 4.25 25.15
CA VAL A 558 36.83 5.25 25.91
C VAL A 558 35.83 5.98 24.99
N ASP A 559 36.06 5.97 23.68
CA ASP A 559 35.20 6.63 22.68
C ASP A 559 33.97 5.77 22.34
N LYS A 560 32.78 6.39 22.47
CA LYS A 560 31.48 5.79 22.16
C LYS A 560 31.34 5.43 20.68
N LEU A 561 31.93 6.21 19.76
CA LEU A 561 31.88 5.92 18.32
C LEU A 561 32.68 4.66 17.99
N LYS A 562 33.90 4.55 18.51
CA LYS A 562 34.73 3.34 18.37
C LYS A 562 34.08 2.11 18.98
N LYS A 563 33.49 2.24 20.18
CA LYS A 563 32.70 1.16 20.80
C LYS A 563 31.56 0.69 19.90
N ASN A 564 30.82 1.61 19.28
CA ASN A 564 29.73 1.28 18.37
C ASN A 564 30.23 0.51 17.13
N VAL A 565 31.34 0.95 16.53
CA VAL A 565 31.97 0.23 15.40
C VAL A 565 32.42 -1.18 15.81
N CYS A 566 33.10 -1.32 16.95
CA CYS A 566 33.52 -2.62 17.48
C CYS A 566 32.32 -3.52 17.78
N CYS A 567 31.22 -3.00 18.35
CA CYS A 567 29.98 -3.77 18.55
C CYS A 567 29.42 -4.33 17.25
N LYS A 568 29.34 -3.50 16.20
CA LYS A 568 28.78 -3.95 14.93
C LYS A 568 29.70 -5.01 14.29
N LEU A 569 31.01 -4.81 14.30
CA LEU A 569 31.98 -5.79 13.83
C LEU A 569 31.90 -7.10 14.62
N LEU A 570 31.89 -7.01 15.96
CA LEU A 570 31.75 -8.14 16.88
C LEU A 570 30.53 -9.00 16.52
N SER A 571 29.36 -8.37 16.39
CA SER A 571 28.11 -9.06 16.03
C SER A 571 28.23 -9.81 14.70
N GLN A 572 28.79 -9.17 13.67
CA GLN A 572 28.95 -9.81 12.36
C GLN A 572 30.00 -10.93 12.35
N THR A 573 31.13 -10.74 13.03
CA THR A 573 32.19 -11.75 13.12
C THR A 573 31.72 -12.99 13.89
N LEU A 574 30.90 -12.83 14.93
CA LEU A 574 30.24 -13.95 15.60
C LEU A 574 29.31 -14.71 14.65
N GLY A 575 28.55 -13.98 13.81
CA GLY A 575 27.75 -14.55 12.73
C GLY A 575 28.59 -15.34 11.72
N ILE A 576 29.73 -14.80 11.29
CA ILE A 576 30.67 -15.49 10.39
C ILE A 576 31.15 -16.80 11.00
N ILE A 577 31.65 -16.77 12.24
CA ILE A 577 32.17 -17.95 12.94
C ILE A 577 31.08 -19.01 13.11
N SER A 578 29.85 -18.61 13.44
CA SER A 578 28.73 -19.55 13.60
C SER A 578 28.43 -20.41 12.37
N SER A 579 28.80 -19.93 11.18
CA SER A 579 28.63 -20.65 9.91
C SER A 579 29.80 -21.58 9.56
N LEU A 580 30.95 -21.43 10.25
CA LEU A 580 32.21 -22.10 9.94
C LEU A 580 32.53 -23.16 11.02
N ARG A 581 31.99 -24.37 10.84
CA ARG A 581 32.06 -25.44 11.85
C ARG A 581 33.48 -25.80 12.27
N HIS A 582 34.45 -25.80 11.34
CA HIS A 582 35.84 -26.18 11.61
C HIS A 582 36.55 -25.23 12.58
N LEU A 583 36.11 -23.97 12.70
CA LEU A 583 36.69 -23.01 13.64
C LEU A 583 36.44 -23.40 15.10
N TYR A 584 35.36 -24.13 15.38
CA TYR A 584 35.05 -24.60 16.73
C TYR A 584 36.02 -25.67 17.22
N GLU A 585 36.70 -26.39 16.32
CA GLU A 585 37.69 -27.41 16.68
C GLU A 585 39.09 -26.84 16.96
N SER A 586 39.31 -25.53 16.72
CA SER A 586 40.60 -24.86 16.95
C SER A 586 40.88 -24.61 18.45
N ALA A 587 42.17 -24.62 18.81
CA ALA A 587 42.62 -24.35 20.18
C ALA A 587 42.34 -22.90 20.61
N GLU A 588 42.43 -21.97 19.67
CA GLU A 588 42.19 -20.53 19.81
C GLU A 588 40.73 -20.20 20.13
N MET A 589 39.79 -21.13 19.91
CA MET A 589 38.39 -20.98 20.31
C MET A 589 38.24 -20.86 21.83
N GLU A 590 39.15 -21.45 22.63
CA GLU A 590 39.14 -21.29 24.08
C GLU A 590 39.37 -19.83 24.50
N GLU A 591 40.35 -19.16 23.90
CA GLU A 591 40.63 -17.74 24.12
C GLU A 591 39.41 -16.87 23.77
N VAL A 592 38.78 -17.14 22.62
CA VAL A 592 37.56 -16.44 22.19
C VAL A 592 36.43 -16.56 23.21
N ILE A 593 36.17 -17.78 23.71
CA ILE A 593 35.10 -18.03 24.69
C ILE A 593 35.36 -17.25 25.98
N LEU A 594 36.61 -17.24 26.47
CA LEU A 594 36.98 -16.54 27.69
C LEU A 594 36.87 -15.02 27.53
N GLU A 595 37.27 -14.47 26.40
CA GLU A 595 37.14 -13.03 26.12
C GLU A 595 35.68 -12.60 25.94
N LEU A 596 34.83 -13.42 25.30
CA LEU A 596 33.39 -13.16 25.22
C LEU A 596 32.71 -13.21 26.59
N HIS A 597 33.09 -14.17 27.43
CA HIS A 597 32.60 -14.24 28.81
C HIS A 597 33.01 -13.00 29.62
N ASN A 598 34.26 -12.56 29.49
CA ASN A 598 34.74 -11.31 30.08
C ASN A 598 33.95 -10.11 29.57
N LEU A 599 33.63 -10.06 28.29
CA LEU A 599 32.90 -8.94 27.71
C LEU A 599 31.44 -8.86 28.18
N PHE A 600 30.73 -9.99 28.18
CA PHE A 600 29.27 -10.03 28.38
C PHE A 600 28.82 -10.35 29.80
N VAL A 601 29.66 -10.97 30.62
CA VAL A 601 29.27 -11.49 31.95
C VAL A 601 30.14 -10.92 33.06
N SER A 602 31.45 -11.13 33.01
CA SER A 602 32.33 -10.93 34.19
C SER A 602 33.11 -9.60 34.21
N GLY A 603 33.24 -8.92 33.07
CA GLY A 603 34.04 -7.70 32.93
C GLY A 603 33.28 -6.39 33.11
N PRO A 604 33.99 -5.25 33.20
CA PRO A 604 33.41 -3.93 33.45
C PRO A 604 32.48 -3.44 32.33
N ALA A 605 32.56 -4.06 31.15
CA ALA A 605 31.73 -3.77 30.00
C ALA A 605 30.37 -4.50 30.01
N ALA A 606 30.16 -5.49 30.89
CA ALA A 606 28.95 -6.32 30.91
C ALA A 606 27.66 -5.53 31.20
N SER A 607 27.77 -4.36 31.86
CA SER A 607 26.65 -3.44 32.12
C SER A 607 26.37 -2.46 30.97
N ASP A 608 27.20 -2.46 29.91
CA ASP A 608 27.07 -1.55 28.79
C ASP A 608 25.92 -1.96 27.86
N THR A 609 24.88 -1.13 27.83
CA THR A 609 23.68 -1.37 27.01
C THR A 609 23.96 -1.50 25.50
N LEU A 610 25.10 -1.00 25.00
CA LEU A 610 25.50 -1.15 23.59
C LEU A 610 25.75 -2.61 23.20
N LEU A 611 26.19 -3.46 24.14
CA LEU A 611 26.44 -4.89 23.90
C LEU A 611 25.14 -5.67 23.57
N ASN A 612 23.97 -5.12 23.89
CA ASN A 612 22.69 -5.71 23.50
C ASN A 612 22.57 -5.90 21.97
N GLN A 613 23.22 -5.05 21.16
CA GLN A 613 23.26 -5.18 19.69
C GLN A 613 24.03 -6.42 19.21
N CYS A 614 24.90 -6.97 20.06
CA CYS A 614 25.72 -8.13 19.74
C CYS A 614 25.04 -9.46 20.12
N LYS A 615 23.99 -9.43 20.95
CA LYS A 615 23.30 -10.63 21.45
C LYS A 615 22.82 -11.57 20.34
N PRO A 616 22.20 -11.11 19.24
CA PRO A 616 21.83 -12.01 18.14
C PRO A 616 23.01 -12.80 17.56
N GLY A 617 24.14 -12.11 17.33
CA GLY A 617 25.37 -12.74 16.84
C GLY A 617 25.96 -13.71 17.86
N LEU A 618 25.95 -13.35 19.15
CA LEU A 618 26.38 -14.22 20.23
C LEU A 618 25.51 -15.48 20.34
N THR A 619 24.19 -15.34 20.25
CA THR A 619 23.26 -16.47 20.29
C THR A 619 23.49 -17.44 19.12
N LEU A 620 23.74 -16.92 17.91
CA LEU A 620 24.13 -17.74 16.77
C LEU A 620 25.48 -18.44 16.99
N PHE A 621 26.46 -17.73 17.56
CA PHE A 621 27.75 -18.31 17.91
C PHE A 621 27.62 -19.43 18.96
N LEU A 622 26.79 -19.24 19.99
CA LEU A 622 26.54 -20.26 21.03
C LEU A 622 25.95 -21.53 20.42
N ALA A 623 25.02 -21.42 19.48
CA ALA A 623 24.48 -22.58 18.76
C ALA A 623 25.58 -23.44 18.12
N GLY A 624 26.64 -22.81 17.60
CA GLY A 624 27.77 -23.50 16.96
C GLY A 624 28.70 -24.24 17.93
N LEU A 625 28.65 -23.95 19.23
CA LEU A 625 29.42 -24.66 20.27
C LEU A 625 29.01 -26.12 20.45
N SER A 626 27.93 -26.57 19.79
CA SER A 626 27.59 -28.00 19.74
C SER A 626 28.69 -28.86 19.11
N ASN A 627 29.59 -28.23 18.33
CA ASN A 627 30.70 -28.92 17.66
C ASN A 627 31.97 -28.97 18.53
N THR A 628 31.97 -28.32 19.69
CA THR A 628 33.09 -28.36 20.65
C THR A 628 32.87 -29.43 21.72
N LEU A 629 33.89 -30.24 21.98
CA LEU A 629 33.91 -31.12 23.16
C LEU A 629 34.05 -30.27 24.43
N MET A 630 33.11 -30.43 25.36
CA MET A 630 33.13 -29.75 26.66
C MET A 630 33.64 -30.69 27.74
N SER A 631 34.51 -30.18 28.61
CA SER A 631 34.98 -30.92 29.77
C SER A 631 33.88 -30.98 30.84
N GLU A 632 33.73 -32.16 31.46
CA GLU A 632 32.82 -32.38 32.59
C GLU A 632 33.38 -31.88 33.93
N SER A 633 34.57 -31.24 33.94
CA SER A 633 35.15 -30.68 35.15
C SER A 633 34.65 -29.27 35.42
N ASP A 634 34.15 -29.02 36.63
CA ASP A 634 33.77 -27.68 37.12
C ASP A 634 34.98 -26.74 37.27
N THR A 635 36.19 -27.28 37.16
CA THR A 635 37.45 -26.50 37.19
C THR A 635 37.90 -26.03 35.81
N CYS A 636 37.20 -26.42 34.74
CA CYS A 636 37.56 -26.00 33.38
C CYS A 636 37.01 -24.60 33.10
N PRO A 637 37.88 -23.58 32.95
CA PRO A 637 37.43 -22.19 32.78
C PRO A 637 36.60 -22.00 31.50
N LYS A 638 36.92 -22.76 30.44
CA LYS A 638 36.13 -22.81 29.20
C LYS A 638 34.70 -23.27 29.44
N SER A 639 34.49 -24.37 30.17
CA SER A 639 33.16 -24.92 30.45
C SER A 639 32.33 -23.93 31.28
N THR A 640 32.92 -23.35 32.34
CA THR A 640 32.26 -22.35 33.18
C THR A 640 31.83 -21.12 32.38
N ALA A 641 32.72 -20.61 31.52
CA ALA A 641 32.44 -19.46 30.67
C ALA A 641 31.24 -19.72 29.73
N VAL A 642 31.17 -20.90 29.11
CA VAL A 642 30.04 -21.27 28.24
C VAL A 642 28.73 -21.37 29.04
N TRP A 643 28.75 -21.97 30.24
CA TRP A 643 27.55 -22.07 31.09
C TRP A 643 26.98 -20.70 31.40
N GLU A 644 27.82 -19.77 31.87
CA GLU A 644 27.37 -18.44 32.24
C GLU A 644 26.88 -17.61 31.04
N LEU A 645 27.48 -17.81 29.85
CA LEU A 645 26.98 -17.19 28.61
C LEU A 645 25.58 -17.70 28.23
N TYR A 646 25.31 -19.01 28.35
CA TYR A 646 23.96 -19.55 28.14
C TYR A 646 22.97 -19.06 29.19
N HIS A 647 23.38 -18.97 30.46
CA HIS A 647 22.53 -18.44 31.53
C HIS A 647 22.11 -16.99 31.25
N MET A 648 23.04 -16.17 30.75
CA MET A 648 22.76 -14.79 30.37
C MET A 648 21.73 -14.72 29.24
N VAL A 649 21.96 -15.46 28.15
CA VAL A 649 21.12 -15.41 26.93
C VAL A 649 19.72 -15.99 27.16
N LEU A 650 19.56 -16.95 28.08
CA LEU A 650 18.26 -17.54 28.45
C LEU A 650 17.47 -16.73 29.48
N ARG A 651 18.12 -15.79 30.19
CA ARG A 651 17.45 -14.82 31.09
C ARG A 651 16.99 -13.54 30.36
N GLU A 652 17.12 -13.50 29.03
CA GLU A 652 16.62 -12.39 28.22
C GLU A 652 15.09 -12.26 28.31
N ARG A 653 14.59 -11.03 28.22
CA ARG A 653 13.15 -10.73 28.30
C ARG A 653 12.54 -10.24 26.99
N HIS A 654 13.37 -9.78 26.06
CA HIS A 654 12.89 -9.32 24.76
C HIS A 654 12.47 -10.53 23.93
N TRP A 655 11.22 -10.56 23.46
CA TRP A 655 10.63 -11.72 22.76
C TRP A 655 11.53 -12.25 21.62
N ALA A 656 12.10 -11.36 20.81
CA ALA A 656 12.97 -11.75 19.69
C ALA A 656 14.27 -12.43 20.17
N PHE A 657 14.85 -11.94 21.28
CA PHE A 657 16.04 -12.57 21.86
C PHE A 657 15.66 -13.90 22.50
N VAL A 658 14.55 -13.99 23.24
CA VAL A 658 14.06 -15.26 23.82
C VAL A 658 13.90 -16.33 22.74
N HIS A 659 13.26 -16.00 21.62
CA HIS A 659 13.11 -16.95 20.51
C HIS A 659 14.44 -17.38 19.90
N LEU A 660 15.37 -16.43 19.68
CA LEU A 660 16.71 -16.75 19.20
C LEU A 660 17.47 -17.64 20.20
N SER A 661 17.41 -17.31 21.49
CA SER A 661 18.06 -18.02 22.60
C SER A 661 17.57 -19.46 22.69
N ILE A 662 16.25 -19.66 22.66
CA ILE A 662 15.63 -20.99 22.70
C ILE A 662 16.00 -21.79 21.45
N ALA A 663 15.98 -21.17 20.26
CA ALA A 663 16.35 -21.85 19.02
C ALA A 663 17.83 -22.29 19.03
N ALA A 664 18.73 -21.42 19.47
CA ALA A 664 20.15 -21.71 19.59
C ALA A 664 20.43 -22.79 20.64
N PHE A 665 19.83 -22.66 21.83
CA PHE A 665 19.95 -23.65 22.89
C PHE A 665 19.37 -25.00 22.47
N GLY A 666 18.23 -25.02 21.76
CA GLY A 666 17.66 -26.25 21.21
C GLY A 666 18.57 -26.92 20.19
N TYR A 667 19.26 -26.14 19.34
CA TYR A 667 20.24 -26.68 18.39
C TYR A 667 21.45 -27.31 19.10
N PHE A 668 21.94 -26.66 20.16
CA PHE A 668 22.99 -27.17 21.03
C PHE A 668 22.53 -28.43 21.77
N ALA A 669 21.36 -28.39 22.38
CA ALA A 669 20.83 -29.46 23.22
C ALA A 669 20.60 -30.76 22.46
N ALA A 670 20.18 -30.69 21.20
CA ALA A 670 20.02 -31.86 20.33
C ALA A 670 21.33 -32.64 20.07
N ARG A 671 22.49 -32.10 20.46
CA ARG A 671 23.83 -32.68 20.22
C ARG A 671 24.64 -32.86 21.50
N THR A 672 24.03 -32.64 22.66
CA THR A 672 24.68 -32.75 23.98
C THR A 672 23.88 -33.74 24.83
N SER A 673 24.57 -34.54 25.66
CA SER A 673 23.88 -35.54 26.48
C SER A 673 23.02 -34.88 27.55
N CYS A 674 21.86 -35.49 27.85
CA CYS A 674 20.93 -34.98 28.87
C CYS A 674 21.61 -34.70 30.22
N ASN A 675 22.55 -35.56 30.62
CA ASN A 675 23.32 -35.41 31.86
C ASN A 675 24.19 -34.14 31.89
N GLN A 676 24.66 -33.66 30.74
CA GLN A 676 25.45 -32.44 30.63
C GLN A 676 24.57 -31.18 30.52
N LEU A 677 23.37 -31.28 29.95
CA LEU A 677 22.49 -30.13 29.69
C LEU A 677 22.11 -29.34 30.95
N TRP A 678 21.99 -30.01 32.09
CA TRP A 678 21.63 -29.38 33.37
C TRP A 678 22.59 -28.27 33.80
N ARG A 679 23.87 -28.33 33.40
CA ARG A 679 24.89 -27.33 33.76
C ARG A 679 24.76 -26.03 32.96
N PHE A 680 24.14 -26.10 31.78
CA PHE A 680 23.91 -24.95 30.90
C PHE A 680 22.62 -24.20 31.25
N MET A 681 21.89 -24.66 32.27
CA MET A 681 20.68 -24.00 32.80
C MET A 681 20.98 -23.14 34.03
N PRO A 682 20.35 -21.95 34.16
CA PRO A 682 20.46 -21.14 35.37
C PRO A 682 20.14 -21.97 36.63
N GLN A 683 20.85 -21.71 37.73
CA GLN A 683 20.77 -22.52 38.96
C GLN A 683 19.36 -22.61 39.55
N ASP A 684 18.51 -21.62 39.29
CA ASP A 684 17.11 -21.53 39.65
C ASP A 684 16.18 -22.47 38.85
N ALA A 685 16.65 -23.02 37.72
CA ALA A 685 16.06 -24.16 37.00
C ALA A 685 16.70 -25.52 37.39
N ALA A 686 17.90 -25.50 37.97
CA ALA A 686 18.71 -26.68 38.29
C ALA A 686 18.47 -27.27 39.69
N LEU A 687 17.56 -26.70 40.50
CA LEU A 687 17.23 -27.20 41.85
C LEU A 687 16.60 -28.61 41.88
N SER A 688 16.31 -29.21 40.72
CA SER A 688 15.72 -30.55 40.60
C SER A 688 16.73 -31.65 40.25
N TYR A 689 17.98 -31.33 39.92
CA TYR A 689 19.03 -32.33 39.67
C TYR A 689 19.92 -32.53 40.91
N ASP A 690 19.66 -33.61 41.65
CA ASP A 690 20.53 -34.03 42.75
C ASP A 690 21.76 -34.76 42.18
N LEU A 691 22.86 -34.00 42.01
CA LEU A 691 24.19 -34.52 41.65
C LEU A 691 24.66 -35.67 42.57
N VAL A 692 24.08 -35.82 43.77
CA VAL A 692 24.47 -36.81 44.76
C VAL A 692 23.71 -38.15 44.59
N SER A 693 22.52 -38.18 43.98
CA SER A 693 21.68 -39.41 43.90
C SER A 693 21.83 -40.23 42.62
N GLY A 694 22.47 -39.71 41.56
CA GLY A 694 22.83 -40.48 40.37
C GLY A 694 21.67 -41.23 39.67
N THR A 695 20.44 -40.71 39.72
CA THR A 695 19.32 -41.27 38.98
C THR A 695 19.15 -40.55 37.64
N ASP A 696 19.18 -41.29 36.53
CA ASP A 696 19.11 -40.78 35.16
C ASP A 696 18.02 -39.71 35.00
N ALA A 697 18.41 -38.49 34.60
CA ALA A 697 17.44 -37.49 34.21
C ALA A 697 16.77 -37.91 32.91
N SER A 698 15.49 -38.29 32.99
CA SER A 698 14.68 -38.46 31.79
C SER A 698 14.58 -37.14 31.02
N GLU A 699 14.63 -37.22 29.69
CA GLU A 699 14.47 -36.06 28.80
C GLU A 699 13.16 -35.31 29.10
N ASP A 700 12.09 -36.05 29.40
CA ASP A 700 10.79 -35.49 29.79
C ASP A 700 10.89 -34.61 31.04
N ARG A 701 11.69 -35.00 32.03
CA ARG A 701 11.89 -34.22 33.26
C ARG A 701 12.64 -32.93 32.96
N PHE A 702 13.72 -33.01 32.19
CA PHE A 702 14.46 -31.82 31.74
C PHE A 702 13.56 -30.82 31.00
N MET A 703 12.76 -31.30 30.03
CA MET A 703 11.86 -30.46 29.26
C MET A 703 10.77 -29.80 30.11
N SER A 704 10.25 -30.53 31.12
CA SER A 704 9.23 -30.00 32.03
C SER A 704 9.77 -28.87 32.93
N GLU A 705 10.97 -29.03 33.48
CA GLU A 705 11.64 -28.04 34.33
C GLU A 705 12.11 -26.82 33.52
N PHE A 706 12.65 -27.05 32.31
CA PHE A 706 13.02 -25.97 31.41
C PHE A 706 11.81 -25.13 31.00
N LYS A 707 10.67 -25.78 30.73
CA LYS A 707 9.41 -25.08 30.47
C LYS A 707 8.96 -24.26 31.68
N ALA A 708 9.00 -24.83 32.88
CA ALA A 708 8.63 -24.13 34.11
C ALA A 708 9.51 -22.89 34.37
N PHE A 709 10.82 -22.98 34.08
CA PHE A 709 11.73 -21.84 34.12
C PHE A 709 11.36 -20.74 33.13
N LEU A 710 11.13 -21.08 31.85
CA LEU A 710 10.73 -20.12 30.82
C LEU A 710 9.38 -19.46 31.14
N GLU A 711 8.44 -20.23 31.69
CA GLU A 711 7.13 -19.72 32.13
C GLU A 711 7.26 -18.79 33.33
N LYS A 712 8.15 -19.09 34.29
CA LYS A 712 8.46 -18.22 35.43
C LYS A 712 9.10 -16.91 34.99
N GLU A 713 10.05 -16.95 34.06
CA GLU A 713 10.66 -15.74 33.49
C GLU A 713 9.64 -14.91 32.68
N ARG A 714 8.67 -15.57 32.02
CA ARG A 714 7.56 -14.92 31.31
C ARG A 714 6.45 -14.38 32.22
N ALA A 715 6.26 -14.96 33.42
CA ALA A 715 5.21 -14.59 34.38
C ALA A 715 5.49 -13.28 35.14
N LEU A 716 6.67 -12.67 34.95
CA LEU A 716 6.94 -11.28 35.31
C LEU A 716 6.29 -10.35 34.25
N PRO A 717 5.57 -9.29 34.65
CA PRO A 717 4.43 -8.81 33.88
C PRO A 717 4.81 -8.16 32.54
N ALA A 718 4.46 -8.83 31.44
CA ALA A 718 4.15 -8.22 30.16
C ALA A 718 2.88 -8.90 29.59
N VAL A 719 1.75 -8.25 29.86
CA VAL A 719 0.38 -8.63 29.52
C VAL A 719 0.20 -8.76 28.01
N ILE A 720 -0.25 -9.91 27.50
CA ILE A 720 -0.99 -9.97 26.23
C ILE A 720 -2.02 -11.11 26.26
N THR A 721 -3.31 -10.78 26.19
CA THR A 721 -4.36 -11.72 25.73
C THR A 721 -5.54 -10.99 25.06
N THR A 722 -5.95 -11.53 23.90
CA THR A 722 -7.29 -11.55 23.27
C THR A 722 -7.71 -10.47 22.24
N SER A 723 -8.47 -10.93 21.24
CA SER A 723 -8.63 -10.35 19.89
C SER A 723 -9.35 -9.00 19.79
N ILE A 724 -10.16 -8.61 20.78
CA ILE A 724 -10.75 -7.26 20.83
C ILE A 724 -9.67 -6.23 21.20
N GLU A 725 -8.74 -6.61 22.09
CA GLU A 725 -7.56 -5.78 22.36
C GLU A 725 -6.67 -5.70 21.12
N GLN A 726 -6.54 -6.76 20.33
CA GLN A 726 -5.79 -6.70 19.06
C GLN A 726 -6.40 -5.70 18.07
N GLN A 727 -7.72 -5.70 17.88
CA GLN A 727 -8.37 -4.71 17.02
C GLN A 727 -8.20 -3.29 17.57
N ARG A 728 -8.29 -3.10 18.89
CA ARG A 728 -8.04 -1.81 19.53
C ARG A 728 -6.58 -1.35 19.36
N LEU A 729 -5.62 -2.26 19.50
CA LEU A 729 -4.19 -1.99 19.30
C LEU A 729 -3.90 -1.63 17.84
N LEU A 730 -4.54 -2.29 16.88
CA LEU A 730 -4.40 -1.97 15.45
C LEU A 730 -5.01 -0.60 15.10
N LEU A 731 -6.11 -0.21 15.74
CA LEU A 731 -6.67 1.14 15.62
C LEU A 731 -5.71 2.19 16.20
N GLU A 732 -5.17 1.94 17.39
CA GLU A 732 -4.16 2.81 18.02
C GLU A 732 -2.90 2.93 17.15
N GLU A 733 -2.44 1.83 16.56
CA GLU A 733 -1.33 1.79 15.61
C GLU A 733 -1.65 2.61 14.34
N GLY A 734 -2.82 2.39 13.74
CA GLY A 734 -3.31 3.14 12.59
C GLY A 734 -3.33 4.65 12.85
N LEU A 735 -3.80 5.09 14.02
CA LEU A 735 -3.76 6.50 14.44
C LEU A 735 -2.34 7.07 14.53
N VAL A 736 -1.41 6.34 15.14
CA VAL A 736 -0.01 6.78 15.26
C VAL A 736 0.63 6.88 13.87
N LEU A 737 0.37 5.91 13.00
CA LEU A 737 0.84 5.88 11.62
C LEU A 737 0.27 7.05 10.81
N LYS A 738 -1.04 7.29 10.93
CA LYS A 738 -1.75 8.44 10.35
C LYS A 738 -1.08 9.76 10.72
N GLN A 739 -0.73 9.94 11.99
CA GLN A 739 -0.02 11.13 12.47
C GLN A 739 1.43 11.21 11.96
N MET A 740 2.14 10.09 11.87
CA MET A 740 3.52 10.04 11.38
C MET A 740 3.61 10.40 9.90
N VAL A 741 2.72 9.84 9.07
CA VAL A 741 2.65 10.16 7.64
C VAL A 741 2.27 11.62 7.43
N ARG A 742 1.31 12.17 8.19
CA ARG A 742 1.02 13.61 8.19
C ARG A 742 2.25 14.45 8.51
N LYS A 743 3.06 14.07 9.51
CA LYS A 743 4.30 14.78 9.83
C LYS A 743 5.27 14.75 8.65
N ILE A 744 5.44 13.61 7.99
CA ILE A 744 6.35 13.48 6.82
C ILE A 744 5.84 14.31 5.63
N LEU A 745 4.54 14.27 5.35
CA LEU A 745 3.92 15.08 4.29
C LEU A 745 3.98 16.58 4.60
N ASN A 746 3.82 16.96 5.87
CA ASN A 746 3.96 18.35 6.32
C ASN A 746 5.42 18.83 6.34
N ILE A 747 6.40 17.95 6.61
CA ILE A 747 7.81 18.29 6.45
C ILE A 747 8.13 18.63 4.98
N ASN A 748 7.47 17.96 4.03
CA ASN A 748 7.60 18.29 2.61
C ASN A 748 6.87 19.60 2.22
N SER A 749 5.78 19.97 2.90
CA SER A 749 5.12 21.27 2.68
C SER A 749 5.83 22.42 3.39
N ASP A 750 6.52 22.17 4.51
CA ASP A 750 7.38 23.11 5.22
C ASP A 750 8.74 23.30 4.52
N ALA A 751 9.26 22.29 3.82
CA ALA A 751 10.37 22.46 2.88
C ALA A 751 9.97 23.33 1.67
N ALA A 752 8.69 23.30 1.26
CA ALA A 752 8.13 24.22 0.26
C ALA A 752 7.70 25.58 0.87
N ARG A 753 7.63 25.72 2.20
CA ARG A 753 7.36 26.97 2.94
C ARG A 753 8.61 27.63 3.53
N CYS A 754 9.77 26.99 3.51
CA CYS A 754 11.06 27.57 3.93
C CYS A 754 11.64 28.61 2.94
N ASP A 755 10.77 29.39 2.29
CA ASP A 755 11.11 30.69 1.70
C ASP A 755 10.17 31.82 2.18
N LYS A 756 9.33 31.59 3.20
CA LYS A 756 8.52 32.64 3.83
C LYS A 756 8.61 32.55 5.34
N ILE A 757 9.68 33.14 5.89
CA ILE A 757 9.67 33.61 7.27
C ILE A 757 8.66 34.76 7.34
N GLU A 758 7.50 34.50 7.94
CA GLU A 758 6.61 35.54 8.46
C GLU A 758 7.39 36.32 9.54
N THR A 759 7.77 37.56 9.20
CA THR A 759 8.13 38.55 10.20
C THR A 759 6.85 39.09 10.82
N ASP A 760 6.75 38.88 12.12
CA ASP A 760 5.76 39.46 13.03
C ASP A 760 5.76 40.99 12.92
N ASP A 761 4.57 41.57 13.07
CA ASP A 761 4.26 42.95 12.74
C ASP A 761 4.72 43.94 13.83
N GLU A 762 4.87 45.18 13.39
CA GLU A 762 4.97 46.43 14.16
C GLU A 762 6.36 46.99 14.57
N ASN A 763 6.66 48.11 13.89
CA ASN A 763 7.50 49.25 14.27
C ASN A 763 9.03 49.11 14.14
N GLN A 764 9.55 49.38 12.93
CA GLN A 764 10.68 50.32 12.75
C GLN A 764 10.96 50.68 11.27
N SER A 765 10.71 51.96 10.96
CA SER A 765 11.26 52.83 9.90
C SER A 765 12.15 52.24 8.78
N ASN A 766 11.68 52.40 7.53
CA ASN A 766 12.41 52.60 6.27
C ASN A 766 13.94 52.50 6.31
N LYS A 767 14.50 51.35 5.92
CA LYS A 767 15.84 51.27 5.31
C LYS A 767 15.86 50.23 4.18
N ARG A 768 15.82 50.70 2.92
CA ARG A 768 16.13 49.91 1.72
C ARG A 768 17.59 49.42 1.79
N ARG A 769 17.83 48.12 1.64
CA ARG A 769 19.19 47.53 1.52
C ARG A 769 19.61 47.53 0.04
N LYS A 770 20.83 48.00 -0.25
CA LYS A 770 21.50 47.87 -1.57
C LYS A 770 21.92 46.42 -1.82
N LEU A 771 21.87 45.98 -3.09
CA LEU A 771 22.46 44.71 -3.52
C LEU A 771 23.99 44.72 -3.34
N PRO A 772 24.64 43.58 -3.01
CA PRO A 772 26.09 43.48 -2.87
C PRO A 772 26.84 43.75 -4.18
N ASP A 773 27.96 44.47 -4.11
CA ASP A 773 28.77 44.94 -5.26
C ASP A 773 29.22 43.82 -6.23
N GLY A 774 29.32 42.57 -5.75
CA GLY A 774 29.67 41.41 -6.59
C GLY A 774 28.61 41.04 -7.62
N ILE A 775 27.33 41.32 -7.36
CA ILE A 775 26.23 41.03 -8.29
C ILE A 775 26.20 42.08 -9.41
N ASN A 776 26.46 43.34 -9.11
CA ASN A 776 26.56 44.40 -10.13
C ASN A 776 27.68 44.11 -11.14
N LYS A 777 28.83 43.64 -10.66
CA LYS A 777 29.94 43.24 -11.52
C LYS A 777 29.62 42.02 -12.38
N GLY A 778 28.81 41.08 -11.87
CA GLY A 778 28.29 39.96 -12.64
C GLY A 778 27.32 40.39 -13.75
N VAL A 779 26.46 41.37 -13.47
CA VAL A 779 25.52 41.94 -14.45
C VAL A 779 26.26 42.71 -15.55
N GLU A 780 27.30 43.48 -15.22
CA GLU A 780 28.16 44.15 -16.21
C GLU A 780 28.87 43.14 -17.14
N LEU A 781 29.46 42.08 -16.59
CA LEU A 781 30.13 41.03 -17.38
C LEU A 781 29.15 40.29 -18.31
N LEU A 782 27.91 40.07 -17.87
CA LEU A 782 26.87 39.49 -18.71
C LEU A 782 26.47 40.45 -19.85
N GLN A 783 26.34 41.75 -19.59
CA GLN A 783 26.05 42.75 -20.63
C GLN A 783 27.16 42.83 -21.67
N ASP A 784 28.43 42.86 -21.24
CA ASP A 784 29.57 42.88 -22.14
C ASP A 784 29.63 41.60 -22.99
N GLY A 785 29.38 40.44 -22.39
CA GLY A 785 29.31 39.16 -23.10
C GLY A 785 28.17 39.13 -24.14
N LEU A 786 26.99 39.62 -23.78
CA LEU A 786 25.85 39.70 -24.70
C LEU A 786 26.10 40.65 -25.85
N LYS A 787 26.72 41.81 -25.59
CA LYS A 787 27.06 42.79 -26.62
C LYS A 787 28.02 42.18 -27.66
N VAL A 788 29.05 41.45 -27.21
CA VAL A 788 29.99 40.77 -28.12
C VAL A 788 29.29 39.73 -29.00
N ILE A 789 28.33 38.98 -28.45
CA ILE A 789 27.59 37.98 -29.22
C ILE A 789 26.61 38.66 -30.19
N ASN A 790 25.96 39.74 -29.78
CA ASN A 790 25.07 40.53 -30.64
C ASN A 790 25.85 41.19 -31.81
N ASP A 791 27.03 41.75 -31.54
CA ASP A 791 27.94 42.29 -32.55
C ASP A 791 28.42 41.19 -33.52
N SER A 792 28.61 39.95 -33.04
CA SER A 792 28.97 38.80 -33.87
C SER A 792 27.80 38.31 -34.73
N LEU A 793 26.58 38.32 -34.19
CA LEU A 793 25.33 37.94 -34.89
C LEU A 793 24.91 38.97 -35.94
N THR A 794 25.20 40.26 -35.72
CA THR A 794 24.93 41.32 -36.70
C THR A 794 25.91 41.27 -37.89
N GLN A 795 27.15 40.83 -37.66
CA GLN A 795 28.15 40.59 -38.70
C GLN A 795 27.96 39.26 -39.46
N TRP A 796 27.09 38.37 -38.97
CA TRP A 796 26.79 37.11 -39.62
C TRP A 796 26.04 37.32 -40.94
N GLN A 797 26.74 37.19 -42.07
CA GLN A 797 26.15 37.23 -43.41
C GLN A 797 25.56 35.86 -43.79
N PRO A 798 24.24 35.77 -44.07
CA PRO A 798 23.60 34.52 -44.47
C PRO A 798 23.88 34.22 -45.95
N ASN A 799 24.57 33.12 -46.24
CA ASN A 799 24.76 32.64 -47.62
C ASN A 799 23.54 31.87 -48.18
N HIS A 800 22.53 31.58 -47.34
CA HIS A 800 21.31 30.83 -47.70
C HIS A 800 20.10 31.36 -46.93
N THR A 801 18.90 31.25 -47.52
CA THR A 801 17.62 31.70 -46.92
C THR A 801 17.32 31.04 -45.56
N ASP A 802 17.68 29.77 -45.37
CA ASP A 802 17.50 29.06 -44.08
C ASP A 802 18.38 29.63 -42.95
N SER A 803 19.50 30.28 -43.32
CA SER A 803 20.39 30.97 -42.39
C SER A 803 19.85 32.33 -41.95
N ALA A 804 18.92 32.93 -42.69
CA ALA A 804 18.28 34.19 -42.31
C ALA A 804 17.21 33.98 -41.22
N GLU A 805 16.40 32.92 -41.32
CA GLU A 805 15.37 32.58 -40.31
C GLU A 805 16.00 32.17 -38.97
N LEU A 806 17.09 31.40 -39.01
CA LEU A 806 17.88 31.05 -37.82
C LEU A 806 18.48 32.30 -37.17
N ARG A 807 19.04 33.22 -37.97
CA ARG A 807 19.55 34.50 -37.47
C ARG A 807 18.44 35.32 -36.81
N GLU A 808 17.25 35.40 -37.40
CA GLU A 808 16.12 36.12 -36.82
C GLU A 808 15.65 35.51 -35.48
N ARG A 809 15.58 34.16 -35.39
CA ARG A 809 15.29 33.46 -34.12
C ARG A 809 16.35 33.70 -33.06
N PHE A 810 17.63 33.69 -33.42
CA PHE A 810 18.69 34.01 -32.46
C PHE A 810 18.58 35.46 -31.98
N MET A 811 18.35 36.42 -32.88
CA MET A 811 18.16 37.83 -32.50
C MET A 811 16.96 38.04 -31.57
N THR A 812 15.86 37.31 -31.76
CA THR A 812 14.70 37.39 -30.85
C THR A 812 15.03 36.86 -29.46
N HIS A 813 15.64 35.68 -29.35
CA HIS A 813 16.06 35.12 -28.06
C HIS A 813 17.09 36.01 -27.34
N PHE A 814 18.03 36.61 -28.08
CA PHE A 814 19.01 37.55 -27.54
C PHE A 814 18.34 38.82 -27.01
N SER A 815 17.35 39.38 -27.72
CA SER A 815 16.60 40.56 -27.24
C SER A 815 15.82 40.27 -25.95
N MET A 816 15.28 39.05 -25.80
CA MET A 816 14.61 38.64 -24.56
C MET A 816 15.59 38.55 -23.40
N LEU A 817 16.81 38.07 -23.64
CA LEU A 817 17.87 38.00 -22.65
C LEU A 817 18.37 39.40 -22.23
N GLU A 818 18.53 40.31 -23.18
CA GLU A 818 18.84 41.73 -22.93
C GLU A 818 17.74 42.41 -22.09
N ASN A 819 16.46 42.09 -22.33
CA ASN A 819 15.33 42.60 -21.54
C ASN A 819 15.36 42.08 -20.08
N VAL A 820 15.71 40.81 -19.86
CA VAL A 820 15.83 40.26 -18.49
C VAL A 820 17.01 40.90 -17.75
N ILE A 821 18.14 41.10 -18.41
CA ILE A 821 19.34 41.70 -17.80
C ILE A 821 19.15 43.21 -17.55
N SER A 822 18.45 43.93 -18.42
CA SER A 822 18.09 45.33 -18.16
C SER A 822 17.09 45.46 -17.00
N HIS A 823 16.17 44.50 -16.82
CA HIS A 823 15.32 44.43 -15.62
C HIS A 823 16.12 44.23 -14.33
N LEU A 824 17.17 43.39 -14.36
CA LEU A 824 18.09 43.23 -13.23
C LEU A 824 18.86 44.51 -12.92
N GLN A 825 19.15 45.33 -13.95
CA GLN A 825 19.82 46.61 -13.79
C GLN A 825 18.89 47.70 -13.23
N VAL A 826 17.60 47.71 -13.57
CA VAL A 826 16.60 48.61 -12.97
C VAL A 826 16.42 48.33 -11.48
N LEU A 827 16.55 47.07 -11.06
CA LEU A 827 16.61 46.67 -9.66
C LEU A 827 17.91 47.12 -8.95
N SER A 828 18.99 47.36 -9.70
CA SER A 828 20.26 47.90 -9.19
C SER A 828 20.35 49.45 -9.20
N GLY A 829 19.60 50.11 -10.09
CA GLY A 829 19.67 51.54 -10.37
C GLY A 829 18.52 52.39 -9.80
N SER A 830 17.50 51.76 -9.20
CA SER A 830 16.47 52.48 -8.44
C SER A 830 16.92 52.69 -6.99
N GLY A 831 17.76 53.72 -6.80
CA GLY A 831 18.14 54.26 -5.49
C GLY A 831 16.95 54.65 -4.62
#